data_AF-A0A1I6YDI8-F1
#
_entry.id   AF-A0A1I6YDI8-F1
#
_cell.length_a   1.000
_cell.length_b   1.000
_cell.length_c   1.000
_cell.angle_alpha   90.00
_cell.angle_beta   90.00
_cell.angle_gamma   90.00
#
_symmetry.space_group_name_H-M   'P 1'
#
loop_
_entity.id
_entity.type
_entity.pdbx_description
1 polymer ?
#
loop_
_entity_poly.entity_id
_entity_poly.type
_entity_poly.pdbx_seq_one_letter_code
_entity_poly.pdbx_strand_id
1 'polypeptide(L)'
;MKKKILLITAVILGLTAGPPAVGPAFAEDAPIAPPATSLAATPTETPTPTETPAPTGSASAPTGAASAPAGPVPERTATPTATAKATAEQAVPLVEPTQSPTKEPTPPPAVVRGAIETKWTALKGAAGALGAPTAGEVCSVGVCSQTFDGGSIFWTKATGAHPVLRTEGHTGPRWHAKGGLAIFGYPVTDETAVSGGTIQKFSSGRILAWTGTRLLEFSAISGIGSRWVAAGGEAVLGLPVTPETCGLKASGCFQQFGKGYIYWAPGIGGHVVWGGILGRWTAGGAQNSSLGYPLTEESCGTAGGCVQHFQGGSIFYSPTTGAHVTRGGIGDRYYAAGSSRSMLGYPVSSEACGQPARGCVQRFQGGSIYWSPTTGAWISGRGIDSKFVSVGGLGGSLGYPIASERCVGAACAQSYQRGDITWSKTAGTRVYGMSECHKLNNGQAKYPTYGANRVLLTWTPDYGMSHATNLYCMNVAGAYVPDWRTDGYVGASGFKRPGVPSGPTRNLFSPTGSFSVTEAFGLGNPGTKLAYRTLNPRSRWGGNPWTPTYNKYHESSSWVGWDENMWWFASGGHYRQGVVINYNRPNIVQDAGFAIFLHMNKVPTAGCISLDDWAVVDYIRKSTPGDRIIMGTYGALFR
;
A
#
# COMPACT_ATOMS: atom_id res chain seq x y z
N MET A 1 -49.23 -19.56 33.90
CA MET A 1 -50.33 -20.39 33.32
C MET A 1 -49.63 -21.59 32.67
N LYS A 2 -49.73 -22.86 33.09
CA LYS A 2 -50.86 -23.80 33.34
C LYS A 2 -51.50 -24.40 32.06
N LYS A 3 -50.94 -25.56 31.64
CA LYS A 3 -51.43 -26.71 30.82
C LYS A 3 -50.18 -27.26 30.09
N LYS A 4 -49.65 -28.47 30.28
CA LYS A 4 -50.14 -29.76 30.83
C LYS A 4 -51.28 -30.38 30.02
N ILE A 5 -50.98 -31.47 29.32
CA ILE A 5 -51.69 -32.76 29.30
C ILE A 5 -50.68 -33.85 28.85
N LEU A 6 -50.87 -35.07 29.34
CA LEU A 6 -50.12 -36.31 29.07
C LEU A 6 -51.09 -37.46 29.38
N LEU A 7 -51.06 -38.59 28.63
CA LEU A 7 -51.39 -39.99 29.01
C LEU A 7 -52.00 -40.80 27.83
N ILE A 8 -51.44 -42.01 27.60
CA ILE A 8 -52.13 -43.29 27.25
C ILE A 8 -52.87 -43.31 25.87
N THR A 9 -52.92 -44.37 25.04
CA THR A 9 -52.95 -45.84 25.25
C THR A 9 -52.11 -46.61 24.23
N ALA A 10 -51.76 -47.87 24.53
CA ALA A 10 -51.19 -48.83 23.57
C ALA A 10 -52.28 -49.61 22.82
N VAL A 11 -51.94 -50.13 21.63
CA VAL A 11 -52.70 -51.18 20.91
C VAL A 11 -51.71 -52.23 20.40
N ILE A 12 -52.06 -53.51 20.55
CA ILE A 12 -51.33 -54.66 20.02
C ILE A 12 -52.29 -55.45 19.12
N LEU A 13 -51.92 -55.70 17.86
CA LEU A 13 -52.14 -56.96 17.12
C LEU A 13 -51.54 -56.87 15.71
N GLY A 14 -51.31 -58.02 15.06
CA GLY A 14 -51.11 -58.10 13.60
C GLY A 14 -49.77 -58.65 13.11
N LEU A 15 -49.54 -59.96 13.25
CA LEU A 15 -48.59 -60.65 12.36
C LEU A 15 -49.29 -60.98 11.03
N THR A 16 -48.66 -60.65 9.92
CA THR A 16 -48.61 -61.51 8.73
C THR A 16 -47.24 -61.38 8.06
N ALA A 17 -46.63 -62.50 7.71
CA ALA A 17 -45.42 -62.53 6.89
C ALA A 17 -45.80 -62.83 5.44
N GLY A 18 -45.36 -61.99 4.50
CA GLY A 18 -45.41 -62.25 3.07
C GLY A 18 -44.00 -62.60 2.55
N PRO A 19 -43.85 -63.53 1.60
CA PRO A 19 -42.54 -63.90 1.07
C PRO A 19 -41.96 -62.79 0.18
N PRO A 20 -40.62 -62.64 0.11
CA PRO A 20 -39.99 -61.73 -0.84
C PRO A 20 -40.18 -62.23 -2.27
N ALA A 21 -40.82 -61.42 -3.12
CA ALA A 21 -40.92 -61.70 -4.55
C ALA A 21 -39.53 -61.57 -5.21
N VAL A 22 -39.14 -62.57 -6.01
CA VAL A 22 -37.88 -62.56 -6.75
C VAL A 22 -37.99 -61.62 -7.95
N GLY A 23 -37.26 -60.51 -7.92
CA GLY A 23 -37.04 -59.62 -9.06
C GLY A 23 -35.80 -60.03 -9.87
N PRO A 24 -35.78 -59.81 -11.20
CA PRO A 24 -34.80 -60.42 -12.08
C PRO A 24 -33.38 -59.84 -11.95
N ALA A 25 -32.40 -60.68 -12.27
CA ALA A 25 -31.04 -60.23 -12.56
C ALA A 25 -30.99 -59.54 -13.93
N PHE A 26 -30.21 -58.46 -14.03
CA PHE A 26 -29.89 -57.83 -15.31
C PHE A 26 -28.44 -58.17 -15.67
N ALA A 27 -28.29 -58.96 -16.72
CA ALA A 27 -27.05 -59.12 -17.46
C ALA A 27 -27.36 -58.75 -18.92
N GLU A 28 -26.56 -57.89 -19.52
CA GLU A 28 -26.65 -57.51 -20.93
C GLU A 28 -25.24 -57.15 -21.40
N ASP A 29 -24.87 -57.60 -22.59
CA ASP A 29 -23.48 -57.63 -23.03
C ASP A 29 -23.40 -57.35 -24.54
N ALA A 30 -22.30 -56.70 -24.96
CA ALA A 30 -21.87 -56.57 -26.35
C ALA A 30 -22.79 -55.73 -27.32
N PRO A 31 -22.44 -55.52 -28.61
CA PRO A 31 -22.30 -54.15 -29.12
C PRO A 31 -23.03 -53.83 -30.45
N ILE A 32 -23.05 -52.54 -30.83
CA ILE A 32 -23.58 -52.07 -32.12
C ILE A 32 -22.48 -51.33 -32.92
N ALA A 33 -22.32 -51.73 -34.18
CA ALA A 33 -21.41 -51.14 -35.17
C ALA A 33 -22.15 -50.13 -36.09
N PRO A 34 -21.45 -49.23 -36.81
CA PRO A 34 -22.07 -48.05 -37.41
C PRO A 34 -22.55 -48.22 -38.87
N PRO A 35 -23.48 -47.38 -39.34
CA PRO A 35 -23.71 -47.13 -40.76
C PRO A 35 -22.72 -46.09 -41.32
N ALA A 36 -22.46 -46.12 -42.63
CA ALA A 36 -21.55 -45.18 -43.30
C ALA A 36 -22.06 -44.71 -44.68
N THR A 37 -22.10 -43.39 -44.86
CA THR A 37 -22.09 -42.62 -46.14
C THR A 37 -21.77 -41.17 -45.73
N SER A 38 -20.66 -40.54 -46.10
CA SER A 38 -20.17 -40.20 -47.45
C SER A 38 -21.00 -39.10 -48.13
N LEU A 39 -20.42 -37.89 -48.23
CA LEU A 39 -20.42 -37.11 -49.47
C LEU A 39 -19.39 -35.95 -49.44
N ALA A 40 -18.73 -35.76 -50.57
CA ALA A 40 -18.02 -34.57 -51.09
C ALA A 40 -17.13 -33.70 -50.17
N ALA A 41 -15.86 -33.56 -50.58
CA ALA A 41 -14.97 -32.46 -50.21
C ALA A 41 -14.51 -31.72 -51.48
N THR A 42 -14.39 -30.39 -51.41
CA THR A 42 -13.69 -29.52 -52.37
C THR A 42 -13.25 -28.23 -51.65
N PRO A 43 -12.21 -27.51 -52.12
CA PRO A 43 -11.15 -27.11 -51.19
C PRO A 43 -10.75 -25.62 -51.24
N THR A 44 -9.68 -25.30 -50.50
CA THR A 44 -8.65 -24.27 -50.78
C THR A 44 -9.09 -22.90 -51.30
N GLU A 45 -8.84 -21.86 -50.49
CA GLU A 45 -8.04 -20.75 -51.03
C GLU A 45 -7.18 -20.05 -49.97
N THR A 46 -6.03 -19.54 -50.41
CA THR A 46 -5.12 -18.68 -49.64
C THR A 46 -4.44 -17.74 -50.63
N PRO A 47 -4.57 -16.41 -50.47
CA PRO A 47 -3.61 -15.47 -51.00
C PRO A 47 -2.65 -14.99 -49.89
N THR A 48 -1.36 -14.93 -50.23
CA THR A 48 -0.29 -14.45 -49.34
C THR A 48 -0.03 -12.93 -49.56
N PRO A 49 1.07 -12.28 -49.15
CA PRO A 49 0.97 -10.99 -48.46
C PRO A 49 1.30 -9.77 -49.33
N THR A 50 0.84 -8.58 -48.89
CA THR A 50 1.28 -7.30 -49.48
C THR A 50 1.59 -6.25 -48.40
N GLU A 51 2.85 -5.81 -48.44
CA GLU A 51 3.42 -4.51 -48.02
C GLU A 51 3.21 -3.93 -46.60
N THR A 52 4.34 -3.89 -45.88
CA THR A 52 4.71 -2.78 -45.00
C THR A 52 4.81 -1.45 -45.76
N PRO A 53 4.42 -0.33 -45.14
CA PRO A 53 5.20 0.90 -45.31
C PRO A 53 5.70 1.46 -43.97
N ALA A 54 6.99 1.78 -43.94
CA ALA A 54 7.64 2.61 -42.93
C ALA A 54 8.87 3.29 -43.59
N PRO A 55 9.38 4.41 -43.06
CA PRO A 55 8.68 5.48 -42.37
C PRO A 55 8.92 6.84 -43.05
N THR A 56 7.88 7.69 -43.17
CA THR A 56 8.05 9.09 -43.62
C THR A 56 8.63 9.93 -42.48
N GLY A 57 9.96 9.95 -42.37
CA GLY A 57 10.65 10.93 -41.55
C GLY A 57 10.60 12.33 -42.17
N SER A 58 10.52 13.35 -41.33
CA SER A 58 11.07 14.67 -41.64
C SER A 58 11.47 15.37 -40.35
N ALA A 59 12.74 15.72 -40.23
CA ALA A 59 13.29 16.41 -39.07
C ALA A 59 13.59 17.86 -39.44
N SER A 60 12.93 18.80 -38.75
CA SER A 60 13.26 20.24 -38.81
C SER A 60 13.39 20.78 -37.40
N ALA A 61 14.63 20.83 -36.92
CA ALA A 61 15.03 21.67 -35.79
C ALA A 61 15.62 23.00 -36.34
N PRO A 62 16.10 23.93 -35.48
CA PRO A 62 15.23 24.94 -34.90
C PRO A 62 15.54 26.34 -35.42
N THR A 63 14.51 27.16 -35.66
CA THR A 63 14.68 28.60 -35.94
C THR A 63 14.92 29.37 -34.63
N GLY A 64 16.19 29.65 -34.35
CA GLY A 64 16.56 30.59 -33.29
C GLY A 64 16.42 32.04 -33.74
N ALA A 65 15.90 32.91 -32.87
CA ALA A 65 15.98 34.36 -32.99
C ALA A 65 16.18 34.96 -31.60
N ALA A 66 17.42 35.27 -31.25
CA ALA A 66 17.75 35.97 -30.01
C ALA A 66 17.85 37.48 -30.30
N SER A 67 17.11 38.29 -29.53
CA SER A 67 17.26 39.74 -29.52
C SER A 67 17.87 40.18 -28.19
N ALA A 68 19.19 40.37 -28.22
CA ALA A 68 20.00 40.90 -27.12
C ALA A 68 20.15 42.45 -27.26
N PRO A 69 20.84 43.16 -26.35
CA PRO A 69 20.38 44.48 -25.90
C PRO A 69 21.03 45.68 -26.60
N ALA A 70 20.39 46.85 -26.42
CA ALA A 70 20.99 48.16 -26.62
C ALA A 70 21.25 48.86 -25.28
N GLY A 71 22.49 49.30 -25.08
CA GLY A 71 22.88 50.41 -24.18
C GLY A 71 23.74 51.37 -24.99
N PRO A 72 24.78 52.03 -24.45
CA PRO A 72 25.08 52.36 -23.04
C PRO A 72 25.22 53.90 -22.87
N VAL A 73 26.33 54.39 -22.25
CA VAL A 73 26.83 55.81 -22.20
C VAL A 73 26.20 56.73 -21.12
N PRO A 74 26.99 57.48 -20.30
CA PRO A 74 28.39 57.32 -19.88
C PRO A 74 28.63 57.48 -18.34
N GLU A 75 29.91 57.55 -17.95
CA GLU A 75 30.44 57.78 -16.58
C GLU A 75 31.19 59.14 -16.50
N ARG A 76 31.59 59.56 -15.28
CA ARG A 76 32.47 60.71 -14.90
C ARG A 76 31.71 62.04 -14.64
N THR A 77 32.18 62.99 -13.82
CA THR A 77 33.53 63.24 -13.26
C THR A 77 33.48 63.74 -11.79
N ALA A 78 34.62 64.11 -11.18
CA ALA A 78 34.83 64.24 -9.73
C ALA A 78 34.78 65.68 -9.13
N THR A 79 34.77 65.76 -7.78
CA THR A 79 35.44 66.67 -6.79
C THR A 79 36.02 68.02 -7.30
N PRO A 80 35.97 69.18 -6.58
CA PRO A 80 36.22 69.41 -5.13
C PRO A 80 35.11 70.28 -4.44
N THR A 81 35.24 71.03 -3.31
CA THR A 81 36.35 71.62 -2.51
C THR A 81 35.92 71.83 -1.03
N ALA A 82 36.80 72.33 -0.14
CA ALA A 82 36.55 72.50 1.31
C ALA A 82 36.97 73.87 1.91
N THR A 83 36.41 74.19 3.09
CA THR A 83 36.91 75.10 4.17
C THR A 83 37.06 76.61 3.91
N ALA A 84 36.21 77.42 4.56
CA ALA A 84 36.48 78.82 4.94
C ALA A 84 35.81 79.15 6.31
N LYS A 85 35.94 80.38 6.84
CA LYS A 85 35.80 80.69 8.29
C LYS A 85 35.62 82.20 8.59
N ALA A 86 35.05 82.54 9.76
CA ALA A 86 34.91 83.90 10.38
C ALA A 86 33.87 84.82 9.71
N THR A 87 33.24 85.83 10.35
CA THR A 87 33.21 86.36 11.76
C THR A 87 31.71 86.70 12.10
N ALA A 88 31.21 87.44 13.12
CA ALA A 88 31.66 88.31 14.25
C ALA A 88 30.55 88.26 15.37
N GLU A 89 30.62 88.76 16.63
CA GLU A 89 31.33 89.87 17.33
C GLU A 89 30.55 91.22 17.28
N GLN A 90 30.21 91.97 18.37
CA GLN A 90 30.43 91.89 19.84
C GLN A 90 29.40 92.76 20.65
N ALA A 91 29.68 93.06 21.95
CA ALA A 91 28.96 93.95 22.93
C ALA A 91 27.75 93.34 23.72
N VAL A 92 27.69 93.17 25.06
CA VAL A 92 28.52 93.55 26.26
C VAL A 92 28.40 95.04 26.68
N PRO A 93 28.41 95.46 27.98
CA PRO A 93 28.48 94.77 29.31
C PRO A 93 27.18 95.04 30.18
N LEU A 94 27.07 95.07 31.53
CA LEU A 94 27.89 94.77 32.75
C LEU A 94 26.97 94.51 33.99
N VAL A 95 27.28 93.55 34.88
CA VAL A 95 27.14 93.62 36.37
C VAL A 95 28.21 92.69 37.00
N GLU A 96 28.72 93.02 38.20
CA GLU A 96 29.85 92.32 38.87
C GLU A 96 29.41 91.60 40.20
N PRO A 97 30.28 91.09 41.09
CA PRO A 97 30.40 89.65 41.34
C PRO A 97 29.86 89.17 42.71
N THR A 98 29.64 87.85 42.88
CA THR A 98 29.83 87.18 44.19
C THR A 98 29.87 85.64 44.13
N GLN A 99 30.72 85.05 44.97
CA GLN A 99 30.63 83.74 45.65
C GLN A 99 30.38 82.44 44.84
N SER A 100 31.28 81.46 45.04
CA SER A 100 31.05 80.05 44.74
C SER A 100 30.21 79.37 45.82
N PRO A 101 29.22 78.53 45.47
CA PRO A 101 28.64 77.55 46.38
C PRO A 101 28.93 76.09 45.97
N THR A 102 29.54 75.37 46.91
CA THR A 102 29.18 74.00 47.34
C THR A 102 28.91 72.91 46.29
N LYS A 103 29.80 71.92 46.26
CA LYS A 103 29.64 70.59 45.65
C LYS A 103 28.37 69.88 46.13
N GLU A 104 27.49 69.51 45.19
CA GLU A 104 26.29 68.69 45.44
C GLU A 104 26.67 67.31 46.01
N PRO A 105 25.93 66.75 47.00
CA PRO A 105 26.30 65.49 47.64
C PRO A 105 26.18 64.31 46.66
N THR A 106 27.28 63.57 46.50
CA THR A 106 27.28 62.31 45.74
C THR A 106 26.25 61.36 46.36
N PRO A 107 25.32 60.77 45.58
CA PRO A 107 24.41 59.77 46.10
C PRO A 107 25.19 58.57 46.67
N PRO A 108 24.66 57.88 47.70
CA PRO A 108 25.35 56.74 48.29
C PRO A 108 25.65 55.67 47.23
N PRO A 109 26.81 55.01 47.28
CA PRO A 109 27.24 54.07 46.24
C PRO A 109 26.17 52.98 46.06
N ALA A 110 25.72 52.80 44.83
CA ALA A 110 24.56 51.97 44.52
C ALA A 110 24.87 50.48 44.72
N VAL A 111 24.53 49.95 45.90
CA VAL A 111 24.87 48.59 46.32
C VAL A 111 24.11 47.54 45.49
N VAL A 112 24.78 47.01 44.47
CA VAL A 112 24.37 45.83 43.69
C VAL A 112 24.23 44.64 44.63
N ARG A 113 23.13 43.87 44.55
CA ARG A 113 22.88 42.72 45.42
C ARG A 113 22.33 41.48 44.71
N GLY A 114 22.53 40.32 45.33
CA GLY A 114 21.82 39.07 45.04
C GLY A 114 21.99 38.55 43.61
N ALA A 115 20.88 38.29 42.90
CA ALA A 115 20.93 37.73 41.55
C ALA A 115 21.48 38.73 40.50
N ILE A 116 21.25 40.02 40.69
CA ILE A 116 21.82 41.08 39.84
C ILE A 116 23.32 41.20 40.09
N GLU A 117 23.77 41.18 41.34
CA GLU A 117 25.19 41.15 41.74
C GLU A 117 25.92 39.91 41.20
N THR A 118 25.29 38.74 41.29
CA THR A 118 25.82 37.48 40.74
C THR A 118 26.06 37.62 39.23
N LYS A 119 25.11 38.22 38.51
CA LYS A 119 25.21 38.43 37.06
C LYS A 119 26.22 39.51 36.67
N TRP A 120 26.25 40.63 37.39
CA TRP A 120 27.21 41.71 37.20
C TRP A 120 28.64 41.23 37.45
N THR A 121 28.87 40.49 38.53
CA THR A 121 30.16 39.86 38.86
C THR A 121 30.61 38.86 37.78
N ALA A 122 29.69 38.01 37.28
CA ALA A 122 29.98 37.11 36.17
C ALA A 122 30.32 37.85 34.86
N LEU A 123 29.88 39.10 34.71
CA LEU A 123 30.22 40.00 33.61
C LEU A 123 31.45 40.89 33.90
N LYS A 124 32.30 40.50 34.86
CA LYS A 124 33.53 41.20 35.34
C LYS A 124 33.27 42.48 36.17
N GLY A 125 32.03 42.71 36.62
CA GLY A 125 31.66 43.82 37.49
C GLY A 125 32.01 45.19 36.89
N ALA A 126 32.55 46.08 37.73
CA ALA A 126 32.94 47.45 37.33
C ALA A 126 34.04 47.50 36.25
N ALA A 127 34.79 46.41 36.04
CA ALA A 127 35.82 46.29 35.01
C ALA A 127 35.32 45.58 33.73
N GLY A 128 34.00 45.37 33.60
CA GLY A 128 33.36 44.75 32.45
C GLY A 128 32.40 45.68 31.70
N ALA A 129 31.76 45.14 30.67
CA ALA A 129 30.91 45.84 29.71
C ALA A 129 29.77 46.71 30.31
N LEU A 130 29.38 46.44 31.57
CA LEU A 130 28.36 47.21 32.28
C LEU A 130 28.91 48.41 33.06
N GLY A 131 30.18 48.43 33.44
CA GLY A 131 30.73 49.49 34.30
C GLY A 131 30.15 49.49 35.73
N ALA A 132 30.19 50.65 36.38
CA ALA A 132 29.72 50.85 37.74
C ALA A 132 28.19 51.02 37.80
N PRO A 133 27.54 50.68 38.93
CA PRO A 133 26.11 50.90 39.12
C PRO A 133 25.80 52.39 39.28
N THR A 134 24.95 52.93 38.40
CA THR A 134 24.56 54.36 38.37
C THR A 134 23.24 54.62 39.11
N ALA A 135 22.48 53.57 39.40
CA ALA A 135 21.27 53.62 40.23
C ALA A 135 21.17 52.39 41.14
N GLY A 136 20.39 52.50 42.22
CA GLY A 136 20.01 51.35 43.04
C GLY A 136 19.08 50.39 42.29
N GLU A 137 18.92 49.18 42.83
CA GLU A 137 17.95 48.19 42.33
C GLU A 137 16.50 48.68 42.55
N VAL A 138 15.69 48.61 41.49
CA VAL A 138 14.27 48.99 41.49
C VAL A 138 13.44 47.77 41.11
N CYS A 139 12.53 47.35 42.00
CA CYS A 139 11.62 46.23 41.77
C CYS A 139 10.18 46.70 41.56
N SER A 140 9.52 46.20 40.52
CA SER A 140 8.11 46.44 40.23
C SER A 140 7.46 45.22 39.55
N VAL A 141 6.28 44.82 40.02
CA VAL A 141 5.45 43.71 39.47
C VAL A 141 6.26 42.44 39.13
N GLY A 142 7.12 42.00 40.06
CA GLY A 142 7.91 40.76 39.91
C GLY A 142 9.14 40.84 39.00
N VAL A 143 9.46 42.02 38.47
CA VAL A 143 10.71 42.34 37.76
C VAL A 143 11.54 43.27 38.63
N CYS A 144 12.82 42.95 38.84
CA CYS A 144 13.79 43.87 39.42
C CYS A 144 14.78 44.32 38.34
N SER A 145 15.25 45.55 38.39
CA SER A 145 16.27 46.05 37.48
C SER A 145 17.26 46.98 38.16
N GLN A 146 18.47 47.04 37.63
CA GLN A 146 19.49 47.99 38.04
C GLN A 146 20.23 48.54 36.82
N THR A 147 20.59 49.82 36.88
CA THR A 147 21.28 50.53 35.79
C THR A 147 22.73 50.77 36.16
N PHE A 148 23.59 50.66 35.14
CA PHE A 148 25.03 50.78 35.17
C PHE A 148 25.49 51.67 34.01
N ASP A 149 26.74 52.14 33.99
CA ASP A 149 27.26 53.04 32.93
C ASP A 149 27.03 52.48 31.51
N GLY A 150 27.33 51.19 31.36
CA GLY A 150 27.29 50.44 30.10
C GLY A 150 25.99 49.66 29.85
N GLY A 151 24.94 49.80 30.66
CA GLY A 151 23.68 49.09 30.42
C GLY A 151 22.76 48.93 31.64
N SER A 152 21.86 47.96 31.55
CA SER A 152 20.96 47.58 32.66
C SER A 152 20.88 46.07 32.79
N ILE A 153 20.83 45.55 34.03
CA ILE A 153 20.45 44.16 34.29
C ILE A 153 18.98 44.13 34.72
N PHE A 154 18.25 43.15 34.21
CA PHE A 154 16.88 42.84 34.63
C PHE A 154 16.84 41.42 35.20
N TRP A 155 16.22 41.24 36.36
CA TRP A 155 15.99 39.94 36.98
C TRP A 155 14.50 39.65 37.11
N THR A 156 14.12 38.40 36.83
CA THR A 156 12.84 37.84 37.26
C THR A 156 13.04 36.45 37.87
N LYS A 157 12.07 36.01 38.68
CA LYS A 157 12.02 34.63 39.19
C LYS A 157 11.88 33.57 38.07
N ALA A 158 11.36 33.94 36.89
CA ALA A 158 11.10 33.01 35.80
C ALA A 158 12.32 32.78 34.88
N THR A 159 13.16 33.81 34.70
CA THR A 159 14.28 33.79 33.73
C THR A 159 15.65 33.86 34.39
N GLY A 160 15.74 34.41 35.60
CA GLY A 160 17.01 34.87 36.17
C GLY A 160 17.38 36.27 35.69
N ALA A 161 18.67 36.61 35.82
CA ALA A 161 19.21 37.94 35.56
C ALA A 161 19.89 38.03 34.17
N HIS A 162 19.45 38.98 33.35
CA HIS A 162 19.93 39.22 31.98
C HIS A 162 20.29 40.69 31.74
N PRO A 163 21.41 41.00 31.07
CA PRO A 163 21.81 42.36 30.73
C PRO A 163 21.18 42.84 29.41
N VAL A 164 21.00 44.15 29.27
CA VAL A 164 20.98 44.86 27.98
C VAL A 164 22.16 45.82 27.98
N LEU A 165 23.08 45.66 27.03
CA LEU A 165 24.33 46.43 26.94
C LEU A 165 24.19 47.64 26.00
N ARG A 166 24.71 48.80 26.40
CA ARG A 166 24.67 50.07 25.65
C ARG A 166 25.90 50.33 24.78
N THR A 167 27.05 49.79 25.16
CA THR A 167 28.36 50.11 24.58
C THR A 167 28.97 48.94 23.81
N GLU A 168 29.07 47.76 24.43
CA GLU A 168 29.66 46.56 23.80
C GLU A 168 28.63 45.65 23.11
N GLY A 169 27.34 45.79 23.45
CA GLY A 169 26.27 45.02 22.78
C GLY A 169 25.99 45.51 21.36
N HIS A 170 25.52 44.61 20.49
CA HIS A 170 24.95 44.99 19.20
C HIS A 170 23.41 45.00 19.21
N THR A 171 22.73 44.11 19.96
CA THR A 171 21.25 44.20 20.07
C THR A 171 20.81 45.26 21.07
N GLY A 172 21.50 45.40 22.21
CA GLY A 172 21.12 46.34 23.26
C GLY A 172 21.04 47.83 22.86
N PRO A 173 21.97 48.41 22.08
CA PRO A 173 21.85 49.81 21.63
C PRO A 173 20.62 50.03 20.74
N ARG A 174 20.22 48.98 20.00
CA ARG A 174 19.09 48.99 19.07
C ARG A 174 17.77 48.80 19.82
N TRP A 175 17.75 48.01 20.90
CA TRP A 175 16.66 47.96 21.88
C TRP A 175 16.38 49.36 22.46
N HIS A 176 17.43 50.05 22.95
CA HIS A 176 17.28 51.42 23.48
C HIS A 176 16.74 52.40 22.43
N ALA A 177 17.33 52.42 21.22
CA ALA A 177 16.92 53.33 20.14
C ALA A 177 15.48 53.09 19.63
N LYS A 178 14.91 51.91 19.89
CA LYS A 178 13.54 51.51 19.46
C LYS A 178 12.51 51.56 20.60
N GLY A 179 12.79 52.32 21.67
CA GLY A 179 11.86 52.50 22.80
C GLY A 179 11.96 51.46 23.92
N GLY A 180 12.91 50.53 23.83
CA GLY A 180 13.31 49.61 24.89
C GLY A 180 12.16 48.91 25.60
N LEU A 181 12.08 49.08 26.91
CA LEU A 181 11.14 48.38 27.80
C LEU A 181 9.67 48.52 27.36
N ALA A 182 9.28 49.67 26.77
CA ALA A 182 7.91 49.94 26.34
C ALA A 182 7.48 49.14 25.09
N ILE A 183 8.42 48.68 24.27
CA ILE A 183 8.16 47.98 23.00
C ILE A 183 8.55 46.49 23.07
N PHE A 184 9.67 46.19 23.73
CA PHE A 184 10.26 44.85 23.81
C PHE A 184 10.04 44.18 25.17
N GLY A 185 9.76 44.95 26.23
CA GLY A 185 9.87 44.45 27.59
C GLY A 185 11.32 44.21 28.01
N TYR A 186 11.51 43.52 29.12
CA TYR A 186 12.81 43.15 29.69
C TYR A 186 13.43 41.96 28.93
N PRO A 187 14.77 41.81 28.91
CA PRO A 187 15.43 40.64 28.34
C PRO A 187 15.06 39.36 29.09
N VAL A 188 14.77 38.30 28.32
CA VAL A 188 14.54 36.92 28.83
C VAL A 188 15.66 35.96 28.42
N THR A 189 16.67 36.47 27.70
CA THR A 189 17.98 35.84 27.52
C THR A 189 19.06 36.90 27.64
N ASP A 190 20.29 36.46 27.85
CA ASP A 190 21.47 37.28 27.53
C ASP A 190 21.49 37.61 26.02
N GLU A 191 22.30 38.59 25.64
CA GLU A 191 22.68 38.79 24.24
C GLU A 191 23.71 37.71 23.85
N THR A 192 23.37 36.85 22.88
CA THR A 192 24.21 35.71 22.47
C THR A 192 24.71 35.86 21.03
N ALA A 193 25.89 35.30 20.73
CA ALA A 193 26.49 35.39 19.40
C ALA A 193 25.77 34.51 18.36
N VAL A 194 25.63 35.04 17.14
CA VAL A 194 25.13 34.35 15.94
C VAL A 194 26.02 34.68 14.74
N SER A 195 25.86 33.98 13.62
CA SER A 195 26.67 34.23 12.42
C SER A 195 26.57 35.70 11.96
N GLY A 196 27.67 36.44 12.08
CA GLY A 196 27.78 37.85 11.74
C GLY A 196 27.39 38.86 12.84
N GLY A 197 26.92 38.43 14.02
CA GLY A 197 26.54 39.37 15.08
C GLY A 197 25.92 38.70 16.31
N THR A 198 24.79 39.21 16.80
CA THR A 198 24.17 38.75 18.07
C THR A 198 22.65 38.68 18.00
N ILE A 199 22.03 37.96 18.93
CA ILE A 199 20.58 37.83 19.11
C ILE A 199 20.20 38.01 20.58
N GLN A 200 19.06 38.64 20.85
CA GLN A 200 18.48 38.73 22.20
C GLN A 200 16.95 38.62 22.13
N LYS A 201 16.38 37.95 23.13
CA LYS A 201 14.95 37.59 23.21
C LYS A 201 14.34 38.34 24.42
N PHE A 202 13.16 38.93 24.26
CA PHE A 202 12.56 39.84 25.26
C PHE A 202 11.12 39.48 25.63
N SER A 203 10.64 39.96 26.78
CA SER A 203 9.41 39.49 27.42
C SER A 203 8.10 39.91 26.75
N SER A 204 8.10 40.89 25.82
CA SER A 204 6.93 41.13 24.96
C SER A 204 6.79 40.09 23.82
N GLY A 205 7.61 39.03 23.83
CA GLY A 205 7.66 38.04 22.76
C GLY A 205 8.40 38.54 21.52
N ARG A 206 9.13 39.66 21.59
CA ARG A 206 9.96 40.16 20.50
C ARG A 206 11.39 39.60 20.57
N ILE A 207 12.00 39.45 19.40
CA ILE A 207 13.41 39.07 19.23
C ILE A 207 14.08 40.15 18.38
N LEU A 208 15.27 40.58 18.81
CA LEU A 208 16.20 41.38 18.01
C LEU A 208 17.37 40.50 17.60
N ALA A 209 17.77 40.56 16.34
CA ALA A 209 19.04 40.00 15.88
C ALA A 209 19.81 41.02 15.04
N TRP A 210 21.10 41.18 15.30
CA TRP A 210 22.03 41.96 14.49
C TRP A 210 22.88 41.03 13.63
N THR A 211 22.97 41.28 12.32
CA THR A 211 23.71 40.46 11.36
C THR A 211 25.02 41.10 10.91
N GLY A 212 25.59 42.01 11.72
CA GLY A 212 26.78 42.79 11.35
C GLY A 212 26.46 44.00 10.46
N THR A 213 25.45 43.87 9.60
CA THR A 213 25.01 44.89 8.64
C THR A 213 23.54 45.29 8.77
N ARG A 214 22.66 44.38 9.23
CA ARG A 214 21.20 44.59 9.29
C ARG A 214 20.65 44.23 10.66
N LEU A 215 19.67 45.01 11.12
CA LEU A 215 18.82 44.66 12.27
C LEU A 215 17.61 43.87 11.77
N LEU A 216 17.34 42.75 12.41
CA LEU A 216 16.14 41.96 12.27
C LEU A 216 15.29 42.13 13.53
N GLU A 217 14.02 42.45 13.36
CA GLU A 217 13.02 42.47 14.41
C GLU A 217 11.93 41.46 14.03
N PHE A 218 11.63 40.51 14.91
CA PHE A 218 10.57 39.53 14.66
C PHE A 218 9.89 39.09 15.96
N SER A 219 8.65 38.60 15.82
CA SER A 219 7.85 38.11 16.94
C SER A 219 8.06 36.61 17.13
N ALA A 220 8.44 36.18 18.34
CA ALA A 220 8.44 34.80 18.78
C ALA A 220 7.03 34.23 19.03
N ILE A 221 6.01 35.10 19.09
CA ILE A 221 4.62 34.74 19.38
C ILE A 221 3.70 34.82 18.15
N SER A 222 4.23 35.10 16.95
CA SER A 222 3.47 34.88 15.70
C SER A 222 3.36 33.39 15.38
N GLY A 223 2.47 33.04 14.45
CA GLY A 223 2.30 31.67 13.98
C GLY A 223 3.57 31.06 13.38
N ILE A 224 4.40 31.88 12.75
CA ILE A 224 5.71 31.48 12.22
C ILE A 224 6.79 31.51 13.32
N GLY A 225 6.83 32.57 14.13
CA GLY A 225 7.86 32.74 15.14
C GLY A 225 7.81 31.70 16.26
N SER A 226 6.61 31.29 16.68
CA SER A 226 6.43 30.23 17.67
C SER A 226 6.92 28.88 17.14
N ARG A 227 6.66 28.54 15.87
CA ARG A 227 7.25 27.38 15.19
C ARG A 227 8.77 27.49 15.07
N TRP A 228 9.32 28.67 14.78
CA TRP A 228 10.77 28.87 14.70
C TRP A 228 11.45 28.59 16.05
N VAL A 229 10.93 29.16 17.15
CA VAL A 229 11.44 28.87 18.50
C VAL A 229 11.29 27.39 18.84
N ALA A 230 10.11 26.79 18.59
CA ALA A 230 9.86 25.37 18.83
C ALA A 230 10.70 24.42 17.95
N ALA A 231 11.27 24.90 16.84
CA ALA A 231 12.18 24.15 15.98
C ALA A 231 13.65 24.24 16.42
N GLY A 232 13.98 24.94 17.52
CA GLY A 232 15.36 25.19 17.93
C GLY A 232 15.99 26.44 17.30
N GLY A 233 15.15 27.31 16.72
CA GLY A 233 15.49 28.69 16.34
C GLY A 233 16.75 28.83 15.48
N GLU A 234 17.61 29.76 15.92
CA GLU A 234 18.82 30.18 15.22
C GLU A 234 19.81 29.03 14.95
N ALA A 235 19.88 28.02 15.82
CA ALA A 235 20.78 26.88 15.64
C ALA A 235 20.29 25.95 14.51
N VAL A 236 18.99 25.64 14.50
CA VAL A 236 18.41 24.64 13.58
C VAL A 236 18.04 25.25 12.23
N LEU A 237 17.40 26.42 12.19
CA LEU A 237 16.94 27.06 10.95
C LEU A 237 17.80 28.24 10.48
N GLY A 238 18.61 28.81 11.36
CA GLY A 238 19.24 30.11 11.13
C GLY A 238 18.27 31.28 11.35
N LEU A 239 18.78 32.50 11.13
CA LEU A 239 18.01 33.74 11.23
C LEU A 239 17.03 33.90 10.05
N PRO A 240 15.98 34.75 10.19
CA PRO A 240 15.16 35.18 9.07
C PRO A 240 15.98 35.85 7.95
N VAL A 241 15.75 35.41 6.71
CA VAL A 241 16.33 35.98 5.49
C VAL A 241 15.39 37.06 4.94
N THR A 242 14.10 36.72 4.82
CA THR A 242 13.02 37.61 4.35
C THR A 242 12.14 38.08 5.50
N PRO A 243 11.35 39.15 5.32
CA PRO A 243 10.14 39.38 6.10
C PRO A 243 9.16 38.20 6.00
N GLU A 244 8.23 38.11 6.95
CA GLU A 244 7.04 37.26 6.86
C GLU A 244 6.13 37.78 5.72
N THR A 245 5.71 36.90 4.83
CA THR A 245 4.89 37.22 3.65
C THR A 245 3.56 36.49 3.73
N CYS A 246 2.48 37.24 3.89
CA CYS A 246 1.11 36.74 4.02
C CYS A 246 0.30 36.89 2.73
N GLY A 247 -0.91 36.30 2.71
CA GLY A 247 -1.79 36.31 1.55
C GLY A 247 -1.74 35.03 0.71
N LEU A 248 -1.16 33.95 1.26
CA LEU A 248 -1.25 32.62 0.66
C LEU A 248 -2.69 32.08 0.76
N LYS A 249 -2.99 31.05 -0.06
CA LYS A 249 -4.22 30.25 -0.02
C LYS A 249 -4.65 29.92 1.43
N ALA A 250 -5.94 30.08 1.72
CA ALA A 250 -6.50 29.94 3.08
C ALA A 250 -5.90 30.91 4.12
N SER A 251 -5.57 32.14 3.71
CA SER A 251 -5.01 33.20 4.56
C SER A 251 -3.70 32.82 5.27
N GLY A 252 -2.87 32.01 4.61
CA GLY A 252 -1.58 31.60 5.14
C GLY A 252 -0.48 32.64 4.92
N CYS A 253 0.64 32.40 5.62
CA CYS A 253 1.87 33.18 5.54
C CYS A 253 3.08 32.24 5.42
N PHE A 254 4.21 32.77 4.93
CA PHE A 254 5.48 32.06 4.93
C PHE A 254 6.66 33.00 5.21
N GLN A 255 7.78 32.43 5.66
CA GLN A 255 9.03 33.16 5.86
C GLN A 255 10.22 32.27 5.52
N GLN A 256 11.24 32.86 4.89
CA GLN A 256 12.52 32.20 4.61
C GLN A 256 13.50 32.39 5.76
N PHE A 257 14.19 31.32 6.14
CA PHE A 257 15.28 31.27 7.09
C PHE A 257 16.54 30.73 6.40
N GLY A 258 17.71 30.84 7.04
CA GLY A 258 18.99 30.47 6.44
C GLY A 258 19.11 29.02 5.93
N LYS A 259 18.32 28.08 6.46
CA LYS A 259 18.35 26.64 6.10
C LYS A 259 17.04 26.08 5.54
N GLY A 260 15.97 26.87 5.45
CA GLY A 260 14.63 26.39 5.08
C GLY A 260 13.55 27.44 5.22
N TYR A 261 12.30 27.01 5.09
CA TYR A 261 11.13 27.88 5.21
C TYR A 261 10.22 27.42 6.34
N ILE A 262 9.47 28.35 6.93
CA ILE A 262 8.27 28.03 7.70
C ILE A 262 7.07 28.50 6.90
N TYR A 263 6.09 27.62 6.74
CA TYR A 263 4.77 27.95 6.22
C TYR A 263 3.75 27.81 7.35
N TRP A 264 2.83 28.77 7.46
CA TRP A 264 1.78 28.82 8.47
C TRP A 264 0.41 29.06 7.82
N ALA A 265 -0.63 28.44 8.37
CA ALA A 265 -2.01 28.77 8.04
C ALA A 265 -2.95 28.61 9.25
N PRO A 266 -4.08 29.36 9.30
CA PRO A 266 -5.12 29.18 10.31
C PRO A 266 -5.62 27.73 10.36
N GLY A 267 -5.77 27.18 11.57
CA GLY A 267 -6.23 25.79 11.79
C GLY A 267 -5.19 24.70 11.44
N ILE A 268 -4.08 25.04 10.80
CA ILE A 268 -2.97 24.13 10.50
C ILE A 268 -1.81 24.35 11.49
N GLY A 269 -1.52 25.62 11.80
CA GLY A 269 -0.31 26.00 12.53
C GLY A 269 0.87 26.20 11.58
N GLY A 270 2.07 26.30 12.14
CA GLY A 270 3.31 26.53 11.40
C GLY A 270 4.14 25.26 11.32
N HIS A 271 4.72 24.98 10.16
CA HIS A 271 5.59 23.82 9.93
C HIS A 271 6.84 24.20 9.11
N VAL A 272 7.94 23.52 9.40
CA VAL A 272 9.22 23.67 8.72
C VAL A 272 9.24 22.85 7.43
N VAL A 273 9.74 23.41 6.33
CA VAL A 273 9.97 22.69 5.07
C VAL A 273 11.36 23.05 4.53
N TRP A 274 12.21 22.06 4.27
CA TRP A 274 13.60 22.26 3.82
C TRP A 274 14.07 21.21 2.79
N GLY A 275 15.30 21.38 2.29
CA GLY A 275 16.03 20.36 1.52
C GLY A 275 15.29 19.82 0.30
N GLY A 276 15.41 18.52 0.07
CA GLY A 276 14.79 17.83 -1.08
C GLY A 276 13.25 17.84 -1.03
N ILE A 277 12.65 17.78 0.17
CA ILE A 277 11.19 17.84 0.34
C ILE A 277 10.65 19.20 -0.09
N LEU A 278 11.27 20.29 0.38
CA LEU A 278 10.96 21.66 -0.06
C LEU A 278 11.04 21.77 -1.59
N GLY A 279 12.17 21.38 -2.19
CA GLY A 279 12.38 21.48 -3.63
C GLY A 279 11.33 20.72 -4.44
N ARG A 280 10.91 19.54 -3.97
CA ARG A 280 9.85 18.76 -4.63
C ARG A 280 8.45 19.37 -4.45
N TRP A 281 8.17 19.96 -3.28
CA TRP A 281 6.90 20.61 -2.97
C TRP A 281 6.72 21.92 -3.73
N THR A 282 7.72 22.80 -3.73
CA THR A 282 7.68 24.09 -4.44
C THR A 282 7.62 23.91 -5.96
N ALA A 283 8.40 22.97 -6.52
CA ALA A 283 8.29 22.57 -7.93
C ALA A 283 6.92 21.94 -8.29
N GLY A 284 6.14 21.49 -7.30
CA GLY A 284 4.76 21.05 -7.46
C GLY A 284 3.70 22.16 -7.32
N GLY A 285 4.10 23.40 -7.03
CA GLY A 285 3.20 24.52 -6.74
C GLY A 285 2.93 24.77 -5.25
N ALA A 286 3.72 24.20 -4.34
CA ALA A 286 3.64 24.36 -2.88
C ALA A 286 2.20 24.20 -2.34
N GLN A 287 1.71 25.12 -1.50
CA GLN A 287 0.37 25.08 -0.92
C GLN A 287 -0.77 25.18 -1.97
N ASN A 288 -0.48 25.71 -3.16
CA ASN A 288 -1.45 25.78 -4.26
C ASN A 288 -1.63 24.43 -4.95
N SER A 289 -0.67 23.51 -4.81
CA SER A 289 -0.72 22.14 -5.33
C SER A 289 -1.83 21.29 -4.69
N SER A 290 -2.02 20.08 -5.22
CA SER A 290 -2.89 19.06 -4.64
C SER A 290 -2.46 18.56 -3.25
N LEU A 291 -1.23 18.83 -2.81
CA LEU A 291 -0.78 18.48 -1.46
C LEU A 291 -1.25 19.48 -0.40
N GLY A 292 -1.54 20.73 -0.76
CA GLY A 292 -1.80 21.77 0.23
C GLY A 292 -0.59 22.05 1.13
N TYR A 293 -0.85 22.50 2.35
CA TYR A 293 0.17 22.77 3.37
C TYR A 293 0.73 21.49 4.00
N PRO A 294 1.96 21.54 4.56
CA PRO A 294 2.43 20.53 5.51
C PRO A 294 1.48 20.42 6.73
N LEU A 295 1.46 19.25 7.35
CA LEU A 295 0.72 18.92 8.60
C LEU A 295 1.64 18.41 9.72
N THR A 296 2.94 18.27 9.42
CA THR A 296 3.95 17.64 10.28
C THR A 296 5.31 18.26 9.97
N GLU A 297 6.26 18.14 10.88
CA GLU A 297 7.68 18.38 10.56
C GLU A 297 8.26 17.19 9.76
N GLU A 298 9.41 17.39 9.12
CA GLU A 298 10.12 16.30 8.45
C GLU A 298 10.61 15.25 9.46
N SER A 299 10.28 13.97 9.21
CA SER A 299 10.65 12.83 10.04
C SER A 299 11.64 11.93 9.29
N CYS A 300 12.86 11.80 9.81
CA CYS A 300 13.95 11.04 9.18
C CYS A 300 14.29 9.74 9.92
N GLY A 301 14.57 8.69 9.16
CA GLY A 301 15.13 7.43 9.66
C GLY A 301 16.66 7.43 9.67
N THR A 302 17.26 6.47 10.38
CA THR A 302 18.72 6.31 10.52
C THR A 302 19.48 6.13 9.20
N ALA A 303 18.81 5.67 8.13
CA ALA A 303 19.37 5.56 6.79
C ALA A 303 19.32 6.86 5.96
N GLY A 304 19.03 8.01 6.58
CA GLY A 304 18.99 9.33 5.92
C GLY A 304 17.80 9.55 4.97
N GLY A 305 16.85 8.61 4.92
CA GLY A 305 15.57 8.78 4.24
C GLY A 305 14.52 9.38 5.16
N CYS A 306 13.72 10.31 4.63
CA CYS A 306 12.79 11.15 5.39
C CYS A 306 11.39 11.16 4.76
N VAL A 307 10.39 11.57 5.55
CA VAL A 307 9.02 11.80 5.10
C VAL A 307 8.45 13.06 5.76
N GLN A 308 7.63 13.80 5.02
CA GLN A 308 6.78 14.85 5.57
C GLN A 308 5.35 14.70 5.04
N HIS A 309 4.37 14.82 5.93
CA HIS A 309 2.95 14.73 5.61
C HIS A 309 2.35 16.11 5.32
N PHE A 310 1.43 16.15 4.34
CA PHE A 310 0.74 17.33 3.84
C PHE A 310 -0.77 17.03 3.74
N GLN A 311 -1.61 18.05 3.61
CA GLN A 311 -3.08 17.90 3.58
C GLN A 311 -3.61 16.88 2.55
N GLY A 312 -2.97 16.79 1.38
CA GLY A 312 -3.41 15.95 0.26
C GLY A 312 -2.50 14.75 -0.04
N GLY A 313 -1.63 14.34 0.88
CA GLY A 313 -0.68 13.24 0.69
C GLY A 313 0.62 13.46 1.44
N SER A 314 1.75 12.99 0.92
CA SER A 314 3.05 13.15 1.56
C SER A 314 4.20 13.14 0.56
N ILE A 315 5.35 13.63 1.00
CA ILE A 315 6.60 13.58 0.25
C ILE A 315 7.58 12.68 0.99
N PHE A 316 8.11 11.69 0.29
CA PHE A 316 9.16 10.80 0.77
C PHE A 316 10.47 11.16 0.06
N TYR A 317 11.55 11.29 0.82
CA TYR A 317 12.90 11.55 0.33
C TYR A 317 13.85 10.40 0.71
N SER A 318 14.76 10.04 -0.18
CA SER A 318 16.00 9.36 0.20
C SER A 318 17.18 9.85 -0.64
N PRO A 319 18.43 9.75 -0.14
CA PRO A 319 19.62 10.08 -0.94
C PRO A 319 19.71 9.28 -2.24
N THR A 320 19.13 8.07 -2.27
CA THR A 320 19.18 7.17 -3.45
C THR A 320 18.06 7.40 -4.47
N THR A 321 16.98 8.09 -4.10
CA THR A 321 15.78 8.24 -4.94
C THR A 321 15.40 9.69 -5.23
N GLY A 322 15.91 10.65 -4.47
CA GLY A 322 15.35 11.99 -4.40
C GLY A 322 13.99 12.01 -3.69
N ALA A 323 13.29 13.14 -3.81
CA ALA A 323 12.00 13.39 -3.16
C ALA A 323 10.81 13.17 -4.12
N HIS A 324 9.82 12.37 -3.71
CA HIS A 324 8.64 12.02 -4.52
C HIS A 324 7.34 12.13 -3.74
N VAL A 325 6.28 12.50 -4.47
CA VAL A 325 4.92 12.65 -3.92
C VAL A 325 4.18 11.31 -3.95
N THR A 326 3.48 10.99 -2.86
CA THR A 326 2.63 9.80 -2.72
C THR A 326 1.33 10.19 -2.00
N ARG A 327 0.17 9.86 -2.57
CA ARG A 327 -1.15 10.41 -2.20
C ARG A 327 -2.32 9.49 -2.58
N GLY A 328 -3.51 9.80 -2.05
CA GLY A 328 -4.77 9.09 -2.35
C GLY A 328 -4.65 7.57 -2.18
N GLY A 329 -5.44 6.80 -2.93
CA GLY A 329 -5.49 5.33 -2.79
C GLY A 329 -4.15 4.60 -2.99
N ILE A 330 -3.21 5.18 -3.76
CA ILE A 330 -1.84 4.64 -3.88
C ILE A 330 -1.08 4.87 -2.57
N GLY A 331 -1.15 6.09 -2.03
CA GLY A 331 -0.60 6.43 -0.72
C GLY A 331 -1.20 5.60 0.41
N ASP A 332 -2.54 5.51 0.48
CA ASP A 332 -3.25 4.74 1.51
C ASP A 332 -2.80 3.26 1.51
N ARG A 333 -2.63 2.67 0.31
CA ARG A 333 -2.15 1.29 0.15
C ARG A 333 -0.67 1.13 0.55
N TYR A 334 0.17 2.12 0.27
CA TYR A 334 1.58 2.17 0.66
C TYR A 334 1.72 2.33 2.19
N TYR A 335 0.92 3.20 2.82
CA TYR A 335 0.84 3.34 4.27
C TYR A 335 0.42 2.05 4.95
N ALA A 336 -0.67 1.42 4.48
CA ALA A 336 -1.14 0.13 4.99
C ALA A 336 -0.14 -1.02 4.82
N ALA A 337 0.90 -0.86 3.99
CA ALA A 337 1.98 -1.84 3.81
C ALA A 337 3.24 -1.54 4.66
N GLY A 338 3.28 -0.42 5.39
CA GLY A 338 4.46 0.01 6.16
C GLY A 338 5.36 1.03 5.46
N SER A 339 4.90 1.67 4.38
CA SER A 339 5.61 2.72 3.64
C SER A 339 7.04 2.30 3.23
N SER A 340 8.05 3.13 3.45
CA SER A 340 9.44 2.86 3.06
C SER A 340 10.13 1.75 3.87
N ARG A 341 9.45 1.20 4.90
CA ARG A 341 9.88 -0.01 5.62
C ARG A 341 9.28 -1.30 5.03
N SER A 342 8.38 -1.18 4.06
CA SER A 342 7.79 -2.31 3.34
C SER A 342 8.73 -2.87 2.26
N MET A 343 8.36 -4.00 1.64
CA MET A 343 9.11 -4.58 0.52
C MET A 343 9.26 -3.66 -0.70
N LEU A 344 8.48 -2.58 -0.79
CA LEU A 344 8.59 -1.59 -1.87
C LEU A 344 9.77 -0.63 -1.69
N GLY A 345 10.27 -0.42 -0.47
CA GLY A 345 11.22 0.65 -0.18
C GLY A 345 10.67 2.05 -0.53
N TYR A 346 11.55 3.00 -0.82
CA TYR A 346 11.16 4.37 -1.18
C TYR A 346 10.56 4.46 -2.60
N PRO A 347 9.65 5.43 -2.87
CA PRO A 347 9.23 5.77 -4.22
C PRO A 347 10.42 6.23 -5.08
N VAL A 348 10.46 5.77 -6.34
CA VAL A 348 11.43 6.22 -7.37
C VAL A 348 10.79 7.13 -8.42
N SER A 349 9.47 7.24 -8.40
CA SER A 349 8.71 8.26 -9.14
C SER A 349 7.62 8.85 -8.25
N SER A 350 7.11 10.02 -8.60
CA SER A 350 5.76 10.43 -8.17
C SER A 350 4.70 9.62 -8.96
N GLU A 351 3.42 9.74 -8.60
CA GLU A 351 2.33 9.07 -9.33
C GLU A 351 2.20 9.54 -10.79
N ALA A 352 2.08 8.57 -11.70
CA ALA A 352 1.79 8.76 -13.11
C ALA A 352 0.34 8.36 -13.40
N CYS A 353 -0.58 9.31 -13.21
CA CYS A 353 -1.99 9.19 -13.59
C CYS A 353 -2.21 9.37 -15.10
N GLY A 354 -3.42 9.04 -15.58
CA GLY A 354 -3.74 9.03 -17.01
C GLY A 354 -3.52 7.66 -17.68
N GLN A 355 -3.38 6.61 -16.87
CA GLN A 355 -3.31 5.22 -17.35
C GLN A 355 -4.68 4.76 -17.90
N PRO A 356 -4.74 3.62 -18.64
CA PRO A 356 -6.00 3.03 -19.09
C PRO A 356 -7.06 2.94 -17.98
N ALA A 357 -8.35 3.06 -18.32
CA ALA A 357 -9.45 3.16 -17.35
C ALA A 357 -9.33 4.30 -16.32
N ARG A 358 -8.63 5.40 -16.66
CA ARG A 358 -8.38 6.58 -15.80
C ARG A 358 -7.58 6.29 -14.53
N GLY A 359 -6.81 5.21 -14.51
CA GLY A 359 -6.00 4.84 -13.35
C GLY A 359 -4.67 5.60 -13.23
N CYS A 360 -3.90 5.19 -12.22
CA CYS A 360 -2.58 5.73 -11.88
C CYS A 360 -1.63 4.58 -11.53
N VAL A 361 -0.33 4.83 -11.69
CA VAL A 361 0.75 3.95 -11.20
C VAL A 361 1.80 4.78 -10.47
N GLN A 362 2.36 4.24 -9.38
CA GLN A 362 3.59 4.77 -8.79
C GLN A 362 4.64 3.65 -8.70
N ARG A 363 5.89 3.99 -9.00
CA ARG A 363 7.04 3.07 -8.93
C ARG A 363 7.84 3.31 -7.66
N PHE A 364 8.31 2.23 -7.06
CA PHE A 364 9.10 2.19 -5.84
C PHE A 364 10.35 1.30 -6.07
N GLN A 365 11.31 1.35 -5.16
CA GLN A 365 12.57 0.59 -5.28
C GLN A 365 12.36 -0.93 -5.47
N GLY A 366 11.30 -1.49 -4.88
CA GLY A 366 10.97 -2.91 -4.86
C GLY A 366 9.75 -3.36 -5.70
N GLY A 367 9.15 -2.48 -6.51
CA GLY A 367 7.98 -2.82 -7.33
C GLY A 367 7.08 -1.59 -7.61
N SER A 368 5.82 -1.83 -7.97
CA SER A 368 4.86 -0.79 -8.34
C SER A 368 3.54 -0.94 -7.59
N ILE A 369 2.85 0.18 -7.37
CA ILE A 369 1.44 0.20 -6.95
C ILE A 369 0.60 0.70 -8.12
N TYR A 370 -0.39 -0.09 -8.50
CA TYR A 370 -1.36 0.22 -9.54
C TYR A 370 -2.72 0.53 -8.91
N TRP A 371 -3.35 1.62 -9.32
CA TRP A 371 -4.71 1.98 -8.89
C TRP A 371 -5.62 2.26 -10.08
N SER A 372 -6.86 1.81 -10.01
CA SER A 372 -7.95 2.25 -10.88
C SER A 372 -9.25 2.43 -10.09
N PRO A 373 -10.22 3.20 -10.62
CA PRO A 373 -11.54 3.35 -9.99
C PRO A 373 -12.31 2.04 -9.79
N THR A 374 -12.02 0.99 -10.58
CA THR A 374 -12.75 -0.30 -10.53
C THR A 374 -12.02 -1.38 -9.74
N THR A 375 -10.70 -1.29 -9.58
CA THR A 375 -9.91 -2.28 -8.81
C THR A 375 -9.50 -1.81 -7.42
N GLY A 376 -9.43 -0.51 -7.17
CA GLY A 376 -8.65 0.02 -6.05
C GLY A 376 -7.13 -0.14 -6.28
N ALA A 377 -6.34 0.04 -5.22
CA ALA A 377 -4.88 0.06 -5.26
C ALA A 377 -4.23 -1.28 -4.86
N TRP A 378 -3.36 -1.80 -5.71
CA TRP A 378 -2.69 -3.09 -5.52
C TRP A 378 -1.19 -3.02 -5.75
N ILE A 379 -0.45 -3.57 -4.80
CA ILE A 379 1.01 -3.72 -4.81
C ILE A 379 1.40 -4.93 -5.66
N SER A 380 2.35 -4.74 -6.58
CA SER A 380 3.00 -5.80 -7.38
C SER A 380 4.51 -5.71 -7.11
N GLY A 381 5.15 -6.78 -6.63
CA GLY A 381 6.56 -6.79 -6.28
C GLY A 381 7.48 -7.04 -7.49
N ARG A 382 8.76 -6.67 -7.37
CA ARG A 382 9.76 -6.60 -8.46
C ARG A 382 9.68 -7.74 -9.48
N GLY A 383 9.56 -9.00 -9.02
CA GLY A 383 9.60 -10.18 -9.89
C GLY A 383 8.38 -10.32 -10.80
N ILE A 384 7.17 -10.13 -10.24
CA ILE A 384 5.92 -10.14 -11.00
C ILE A 384 5.75 -8.83 -11.77
N ASP A 385 6.05 -7.68 -11.16
CA ASP A 385 5.96 -6.35 -11.76
C ASP A 385 6.82 -6.22 -13.03
N SER A 386 8.08 -6.68 -12.97
CA SER A 386 8.96 -6.73 -14.13
C SER A 386 8.37 -7.58 -15.27
N LYS A 387 7.79 -8.75 -14.95
CA LYS A 387 7.16 -9.59 -15.98
C LYS A 387 5.89 -8.94 -16.53
N PHE A 388 5.06 -8.32 -15.68
CA PHE A 388 3.85 -7.60 -16.06
C PHE A 388 4.16 -6.48 -17.06
N VAL A 389 5.14 -5.62 -16.74
CA VAL A 389 5.60 -4.57 -17.65
C VAL A 389 6.16 -5.15 -18.95
N SER A 390 6.91 -6.27 -18.89
CA SER A 390 7.44 -6.94 -20.10
C SER A 390 6.37 -7.48 -21.06
N VAL A 391 5.11 -7.64 -20.62
CA VAL A 391 3.99 -8.11 -21.46
C VAL A 391 2.96 -7.00 -21.74
N GLY A 392 3.42 -5.73 -21.71
CA GLY A 392 2.61 -4.54 -22.03
C GLY A 392 1.96 -3.86 -20.83
N GLY A 393 2.10 -4.41 -19.62
CA GLY A 393 1.55 -3.84 -18.39
C GLY A 393 0.05 -3.53 -18.49
N LEU A 394 -0.33 -2.31 -18.12
CA LEU A 394 -1.73 -1.83 -18.16
C LEU A 394 -2.31 -1.73 -19.58
N GLY A 395 -1.48 -1.67 -20.62
CA GLY A 395 -1.91 -1.76 -22.02
C GLY A 395 -2.03 -3.20 -22.53
N GLY A 396 -1.56 -4.18 -21.75
CA GLY A 396 -1.54 -5.59 -22.11
C GLY A 396 -2.86 -6.34 -21.88
N SER A 397 -2.86 -7.62 -22.20
CA SER A 397 -4.04 -8.50 -22.08
C SER A 397 -4.55 -8.67 -20.65
N LEU A 398 -3.71 -8.56 -19.62
CA LEU A 398 -4.08 -8.82 -18.23
C LEU A 398 -4.97 -7.75 -17.57
N GLY A 399 -4.82 -6.48 -17.94
CA GLY A 399 -5.46 -5.35 -17.26
C GLY A 399 -4.79 -5.01 -15.91
N TYR A 400 -5.54 -4.38 -14.99
CA TYR A 400 -5.04 -4.06 -13.64
C TYR A 400 -4.92 -5.31 -12.76
N PRO A 401 -4.04 -5.32 -11.74
CA PRO A 401 -4.12 -6.30 -10.67
C PRO A 401 -5.44 -6.16 -9.90
N ILE A 402 -5.99 -7.28 -9.44
CA ILE A 402 -7.18 -7.34 -8.57
C ILE A 402 -6.86 -7.87 -7.17
N ALA A 403 -5.60 -8.25 -6.93
CA ALA A 403 -5.03 -8.61 -5.65
C ALA A 403 -3.57 -8.14 -5.62
N SER A 404 -2.97 -8.12 -4.42
CA SER A 404 -1.53 -8.01 -4.29
C SER A 404 -0.84 -9.35 -4.43
N GLU A 405 0.43 -9.31 -4.85
CA GLU A 405 1.30 -10.49 -4.87
C GLU A 405 1.30 -11.22 -3.52
N ARG A 406 1.05 -12.54 -3.57
CA ARG A 406 1.09 -13.45 -2.44
C ARG A 406 2.19 -14.48 -2.68
N CYS A 407 3.09 -14.63 -1.72
CA CYS A 407 4.15 -15.65 -1.74
C CYS A 407 3.89 -16.74 -0.70
N VAL A 408 4.19 -17.99 -1.05
CA VAL A 408 4.16 -19.15 -0.15
C VAL A 408 5.38 -20.02 -0.47
N GLY A 409 6.33 -20.09 0.47
CA GLY A 409 7.62 -20.74 0.23
C GLY A 409 8.38 -20.07 -0.92
N ALA A 410 8.88 -20.87 -1.88
CA ALA A 410 9.63 -20.40 -3.05
C ALA A 410 8.78 -20.17 -4.31
N ALA A 411 7.50 -19.82 -4.12
CA ALA A 411 6.56 -19.46 -5.19
C ALA A 411 5.74 -18.22 -4.80
N CYS A 412 5.39 -17.41 -5.79
CA CYS A 412 4.54 -16.21 -5.65
C CYS A 412 3.51 -16.16 -6.78
N ALA A 413 2.36 -15.54 -6.54
CA ALA A 413 1.33 -15.33 -7.55
C ALA A 413 0.56 -14.03 -7.33
N GLN A 414 0.01 -13.47 -8.42
CA GLN A 414 -0.84 -12.29 -8.41
C GLN A 414 -1.91 -12.38 -9.48
N SER A 415 -3.16 -12.11 -9.10
CA SER A 415 -4.31 -12.10 -10.00
C SER A 415 -4.56 -10.71 -10.59
N TYR A 416 -4.95 -10.69 -11.86
CA TYR A 416 -5.26 -9.52 -12.67
C TYR A 416 -6.69 -9.62 -13.22
N GLN A 417 -7.25 -8.54 -13.75
CA GLN A 417 -8.63 -8.50 -14.26
C GLN A 417 -8.96 -9.57 -15.31
N ARG A 418 -7.96 -10.03 -16.08
CA ARG A 418 -8.12 -11.01 -17.17
C ARG A 418 -7.05 -12.11 -17.18
N GLY A 419 -6.57 -12.53 -16.00
CA GLY A 419 -5.60 -13.61 -15.87
C GLY A 419 -4.76 -13.55 -14.60
N ASP A 420 -3.65 -14.28 -14.58
CA ASP A 420 -2.77 -14.41 -13.41
C ASP A 420 -1.29 -14.44 -13.84
N ILE A 421 -0.41 -13.89 -13.02
CA ILE A 421 1.04 -14.09 -13.14
C ILE A 421 1.52 -14.90 -11.94
N THR A 422 2.34 -15.92 -12.20
CA THR A 422 2.99 -16.72 -11.14
C THR A 422 4.50 -16.72 -11.33
N TRP A 423 5.24 -16.70 -10.24
CA TRP A 423 6.67 -17.00 -10.21
C TRP A 423 6.95 -18.22 -9.33
N SER A 424 7.90 -19.07 -9.74
CA SER A 424 8.55 -20.00 -8.82
C SER A 424 10.02 -20.20 -9.18
N LYS A 425 10.83 -20.64 -8.20
CA LYS A 425 12.24 -20.95 -8.41
C LYS A 425 12.49 -22.00 -9.50
N THR A 426 11.54 -22.90 -9.78
CA THR A 426 11.67 -23.97 -10.77
C THR A 426 11.03 -23.66 -12.12
N ALA A 427 9.98 -22.85 -12.17
CA ALA A 427 9.21 -22.59 -13.40
C ALA A 427 9.42 -21.18 -14.00
N GLY A 428 10.18 -20.31 -13.31
CA GLY A 428 10.34 -18.90 -13.69
C GLY A 428 9.04 -18.11 -13.53
N THR A 429 8.97 -16.93 -14.15
CA THR A 429 7.73 -16.13 -14.18
C THR A 429 6.88 -16.50 -15.40
N ARG A 430 5.70 -17.05 -15.16
CA ARG A 430 4.71 -17.49 -16.16
C ARG A 430 3.48 -16.59 -16.12
N VAL A 431 2.89 -16.34 -17.29
CA VAL A 431 1.67 -15.54 -17.46
C VAL A 431 0.57 -16.46 -17.97
N TYR A 432 -0.61 -16.38 -17.36
CA TYR A 432 -1.80 -17.13 -17.75
C TYR A 432 -2.92 -16.15 -18.11
N GLY A 433 -3.54 -16.36 -19.26
CA GLY A 433 -4.76 -15.63 -19.64
C GLY A 433 -5.99 -16.10 -18.86
N MET A 434 -7.09 -15.38 -19.04
CA MET A 434 -8.39 -15.71 -18.46
C MET A 434 -8.79 -17.15 -18.83
N SER A 435 -9.12 -17.93 -17.81
CA SER A 435 -9.55 -19.33 -17.90
C SER A 435 -10.48 -19.65 -16.72
N GLU A 436 -11.14 -20.80 -16.74
CA GLU A 436 -12.05 -21.20 -15.66
C GLU A 436 -11.30 -21.41 -14.32
N CYS A 437 -9.98 -21.65 -14.34
CA CYS A 437 -9.13 -21.59 -13.14
C CYS A 437 -9.12 -20.19 -12.49
N HIS A 438 -9.10 -19.12 -13.29
CA HIS A 438 -9.12 -17.75 -12.79
C HIS A 438 -10.43 -17.42 -12.02
N LYS A 439 -11.55 -18.07 -12.38
CA LYS A 439 -12.81 -17.96 -11.62
C LYS A 439 -12.73 -18.52 -10.20
N LEU A 440 -11.76 -19.38 -9.89
CA LEU A 440 -11.46 -19.85 -8.54
C LEU A 440 -10.73 -18.78 -7.70
N ASN A 441 -10.05 -17.82 -8.35
CA ASN A 441 -9.22 -16.79 -7.70
C ASN A 441 -10.02 -15.53 -7.37
N ASN A 442 -11.00 -15.18 -8.22
CA ASN A 442 -11.74 -13.91 -8.18
C ASN A 442 -13.16 -14.01 -7.57
N GLY A 443 -13.52 -15.14 -6.96
CA GLY A 443 -14.81 -15.35 -6.29
C GLY A 443 -16.01 -15.64 -7.21
N GLN A 444 -15.78 -15.86 -8.51
CA GLN A 444 -16.85 -16.25 -9.45
C GLN A 444 -17.23 -17.74 -9.34
N ALA A 445 -16.40 -18.58 -8.73
CA ALA A 445 -16.76 -19.96 -8.42
C ALA A 445 -17.89 -20.05 -7.37
N LYS A 446 -18.90 -20.89 -7.62
CA LYS A 446 -20.01 -21.18 -6.70
C LYS A 446 -19.65 -22.22 -5.64
N TYR A 447 -18.63 -23.04 -5.89
CA TYR A 447 -18.17 -24.07 -4.95
C TYR A 447 -16.73 -23.81 -4.45
N PRO A 448 -16.46 -24.04 -3.15
CA PRO A 448 -15.12 -23.87 -2.59
C PRO A 448 -14.14 -24.97 -3.04
N THR A 449 -12.88 -24.55 -3.17
CA THR A 449 -11.71 -25.40 -3.44
C THR A 449 -11.09 -25.99 -2.16
N TYR A 450 -11.51 -25.52 -0.99
CA TYR A 450 -10.98 -25.88 0.34
C TYR A 450 -9.45 -25.73 0.50
N GLY A 451 -8.80 -24.90 -0.33
CA GLY A 451 -7.35 -24.69 -0.29
C GLY A 451 -6.52 -25.84 -0.87
N ALA A 452 -7.13 -26.72 -1.68
CA ALA A 452 -6.46 -27.82 -2.35
C ALA A 452 -5.21 -27.41 -3.16
N ASN A 453 -4.29 -28.35 -3.34
CA ASN A 453 -3.12 -28.16 -4.21
C ASN A 453 -3.56 -28.14 -5.68
N ARG A 454 -4.58 -28.93 -6.03
CA ARG A 454 -5.07 -29.12 -7.39
C ARG A 454 -6.60 -29.28 -7.44
N VAL A 455 -7.18 -28.79 -8.53
CA VAL A 455 -8.64 -28.83 -8.78
C VAL A 455 -8.88 -29.23 -10.23
N LEU A 456 -9.62 -30.30 -10.47
CA LEU A 456 -10.21 -30.57 -11.78
C LEU A 456 -11.57 -29.88 -11.86
N LEU A 457 -11.74 -28.99 -12.83
CA LEU A 457 -13.02 -28.40 -13.20
C LEU A 457 -13.60 -29.23 -14.35
N THR A 458 -14.77 -29.84 -14.15
CA THR A 458 -15.44 -30.67 -15.17
C THR A 458 -16.84 -30.16 -15.44
N TRP A 459 -17.11 -29.67 -16.65
CA TRP A 459 -18.42 -29.09 -16.95
C TRP A 459 -18.96 -29.40 -18.34
N THR A 460 -20.28 -29.51 -18.40
CA THR A 460 -21.06 -29.39 -19.63
C THR A 460 -21.53 -27.94 -19.78
N PRO A 461 -21.92 -27.48 -20.98
CA PRO A 461 -22.63 -26.21 -21.13
C PRO A 461 -23.90 -26.20 -20.28
N ASP A 462 -24.76 -27.21 -20.48
CA ASP A 462 -26.08 -27.33 -19.86
C ASP A 462 -26.41 -28.75 -19.37
N TYR A 463 -27.56 -28.88 -18.69
CA TYR A 463 -28.08 -30.15 -18.19
C TYR A 463 -28.60 -31.04 -19.34
N GLY A 464 -28.45 -32.36 -19.23
CA GLY A 464 -28.83 -33.31 -20.29
C GLY A 464 -27.75 -33.57 -21.35
N MET A 465 -26.58 -32.94 -21.21
CA MET A 465 -25.43 -33.16 -22.10
C MET A 465 -24.40 -34.06 -21.42
N SER A 466 -23.88 -35.07 -22.12
CA SER A 466 -22.87 -36.00 -21.59
C SER A 466 -21.42 -35.65 -21.95
N HIS A 467 -21.18 -34.85 -23.00
CA HIS A 467 -19.84 -34.37 -23.36
C HIS A 467 -19.44 -33.17 -22.50
N ALA A 468 -18.23 -33.21 -21.94
CA ALA A 468 -17.77 -32.27 -20.93
C ALA A 468 -16.35 -31.74 -21.20
N THR A 469 -16.14 -30.45 -20.93
CA THR A 469 -14.80 -29.87 -20.82
C THR A 469 -14.20 -30.20 -19.47
N ASN A 470 -12.90 -30.52 -19.46
CA ASN A 470 -12.11 -30.82 -18.27
C ASN A 470 -10.88 -29.92 -18.23
N LEU A 471 -10.76 -29.07 -17.20
CA LEU A 471 -9.64 -28.16 -16.98
C LEU A 471 -8.98 -28.46 -15.63
N TYR A 472 -7.72 -28.89 -15.65
CA TYR A 472 -6.97 -29.18 -14.43
C TYR A 472 -6.17 -27.95 -14.00
N CYS A 473 -6.50 -27.42 -12.83
CA CYS A 473 -5.87 -26.25 -12.23
C CYS A 473 -4.88 -26.67 -11.14
N MET A 474 -3.72 -26.03 -11.11
CA MET A 474 -2.73 -26.13 -10.04
C MET A 474 -2.70 -24.85 -9.20
N ASN A 475 -2.59 -25.01 -7.88
CA ASN A 475 -2.45 -23.91 -6.92
C ASN A 475 -0.99 -23.48 -6.84
N VAL A 476 -0.71 -22.23 -7.20
CA VAL A 476 0.59 -21.59 -7.04
C VAL A 476 0.45 -20.42 -6.07
N ALA A 477 1.03 -20.57 -4.88
CA ALA A 477 1.02 -19.58 -3.79
C ALA A 477 -0.38 -19.08 -3.32
N GLY A 478 -1.46 -19.76 -3.69
CA GLY A 478 -2.85 -19.38 -3.39
C GLY A 478 -3.71 -19.04 -4.60
N ALA A 479 -3.12 -18.92 -5.80
CA ALA A 479 -3.85 -18.71 -7.06
C ALA A 479 -3.88 -19.99 -7.90
N TYR A 480 -5.04 -20.36 -8.40
CA TYR A 480 -5.24 -21.49 -9.30
C TYR A 480 -5.00 -21.07 -10.75
N VAL A 481 -4.10 -21.77 -11.43
CA VAL A 481 -3.73 -21.55 -12.84
C VAL A 481 -3.78 -22.87 -13.62
N PRO A 482 -4.04 -22.86 -14.94
CA PRO A 482 -4.20 -24.09 -15.71
C PRO A 482 -2.88 -24.87 -15.87
N ASP A 483 -2.97 -26.18 -15.70
CA ASP A 483 -1.94 -27.18 -16.03
C ASP A 483 -2.22 -27.75 -17.43
N TRP A 484 -3.43 -28.29 -17.64
CA TRP A 484 -3.94 -28.74 -18.94
C TRP A 484 -5.46 -28.62 -19.07
N ARG A 485 -5.95 -28.69 -20.32
CA ARG A 485 -7.38 -28.78 -20.71
C ARG A 485 -7.56 -29.96 -21.66
N THR A 486 -8.64 -30.71 -21.51
CA THR A 486 -9.06 -31.79 -22.43
C THR A 486 -10.59 -31.86 -22.49
N ASP A 487 -11.14 -32.60 -23.44
CA ASP A 487 -12.53 -33.03 -23.40
C ASP A 487 -12.68 -34.38 -22.68
N GLY A 488 -13.91 -34.79 -22.43
CA GLY A 488 -14.27 -35.99 -21.67
C GLY A 488 -15.76 -36.25 -21.73
N TYR A 489 -16.21 -37.32 -21.06
CA TYR A 489 -17.64 -37.52 -20.82
C TYR A 489 -17.96 -37.61 -19.32
N VAL A 490 -19.21 -37.30 -19.02
CA VAL A 490 -19.86 -37.49 -17.72
C VAL A 490 -20.96 -38.53 -17.87
N GLY A 491 -21.90 -38.60 -16.91
CA GLY A 491 -23.09 -39.45 -17.02
C GLY A 491 -23.85 -39.22 -18.34
N ALA A 492 -24.45 -40.27 -18.90
CA ALA A 492 -25.17 -40.19 -20.17
C ALA A 492 -26.39 -39.24 -20.14
N SER A 493 -27.04 -39.08 -18.98
CA SER A 493 -28.09 -38.07 -18.74
C SER A 493 -27.51 -36.68 -18.40
N GLY A 494 -26.18 -36.52 -18.45
CA GLY A 494 -25.45 -35.33 -18.07
C GLY A 494 -25.41 -35.09 -16.56
N PHE A 495 -25.26 -33.82 -16.17
CA PHE A 495 -25.28 -33.43 -14.76
C PHE A 495 -26.68 -33.47 -14.14
N LYS A 496 -26.72 -33.82 -12.86
CA LYS A 496 -27.92 -33.84 -12.03
C LYS A 496 -28.46 -32.41 -11.77
N ARG A 497 -29.72 -32.16 -12.15
CA ARG A 497 -30.46 -30.92 -11.81
C ARG A 497 -30.79 -30.87 -10.31
N PRO A 498 -30.88 -29.67 -9.70
CA PRO A 498 -31.41 -29.50 -8.34
C PRO A 498 -32.82 -30.10 -8.19
N GLY A 499 -33.16 -30.60 -7.00
CA GLY A 499 -34.47 -31.19 -6.69
C GLY A 499 -34.70 -32.62 -7.21
N VAL A 500 -33.99 -33.05 -8.26
CA VAL A 500 -34.06 -34.44 -8.75
C VAL A 500 -33.43 -35.39 -7.71
N PRO A 501 -33.98 -36.60 -7.47
CA PRO A 501 -33.30 -37.63 -6.69
C PRO A 501 -31.99 -38.09 -7.36
N SER A 502 -31.02 -38.57 -6.58
CA SER A 502 -29.82 -39.29 -7.11
C SER A 502 -29.92 -40.81 -6.93
N GLY A 503 -31.14 -41.30 -6.66
CA GLY A 503 -31.47 -42.72 -6.76
C GLY A 503 -30.96 -43.30 -8.08
N PRO A 504 -30.47 -44.54 -8.09
CA PRO A 504 -29.03 -44.79 -8.21
C PRO A 504 -28.43 -44.52 -9.60
N THR A 505 -27.20 -44.97 -9.84
CA THR A 505 -26.49 -44.89 -11.14
C THR A 505 -27.34 -45.32 -12.35
N ARG A 506 -28.41 -46.10 -12.16
CA ARG A 506 -29.49 -46.36 -13.15
C ARG A 506 -29.98 -45.13 -13.92
N ASN A 507 -29.98 -43.94 -13.30
CA ASN A 507 -30.49 -42.71 -13.91
C ASN A 507 -29.42 -41.96 -14.73
N LEU A 508 -28.20 -42.48 -14.78
CA LEU A 508 -27.07 -42.02 -15.62
C LEU A 508 -26.69 -40.53 -15.42
N PHE A 509 -26.98 -39.94 -14.26
CA PHE A 509 -26.63 -38.57 -13.92
C PHE A 509 -25.31 -38.48 -13.15
N SER A 510 -24.41 -37.58 -13.57
CA SER A 510 -23.27 -37.17 -12.74
C SER A 510 -23.71 -36.20 -11.63
N PRO A 511 -23.13 -36.31 -10.42
CA PRO A 511 -23.44 -35.38 -9.33
C PRO A 511 -22.90 -33.97 -9.61
N THR A 512 -23.62 -32.96 -9.11
CA THR A 512 -23.20 -31.55 -9.18
C THR A 512 -22.63 -31.13 -7.82
N GLY A 513 -21.38 -30.64 -7.76
CA GLY A 513 -20.76 -30.17 -6.52
C GLY A 513 -19.22 -30.09 -6.55
N SER A 514 -18.64 -29.89 -5.37
CA SER A 514 -17.19 -30.01 -5.11
C SER A 514 -16.95 -31.22 -4.22
N PHE A 515 -16.09 -32.14 -4.66
CA PHE A 515 -15.78 -33.41 -3.99
C PHE A 515 -14.27 -33.57 -3.85
N SER A 516 -13.80 -34.22 -2.78
CA SER A 516 -12.38 -34.58 -2.63
C SER A 516 -12.06 -35.91 -3.30
N VAL A 517 -10.80 -36.11 -3.67
CA VAL A 517 -10.23 -37.44 -3.94
C VAL A 517 -9.42 -37.93 -2.74
N THR A 518 -9.40 -39.25 -2.53
CA THR A 518 -8.75 -39.91 -1.38
C THR A 518 -7.91 -41.12 -1.79
N GLU A 519 -8.46 -42.00 -2.63
CA GLU A 519 -7.76 -43.18 -3.14
C GLU A 519 -7.87 -43.32 -4.67
N ALA A 520 -6.86 -43.96 -5.26
CA ALA A 520 -6.80 -44.35 -6.66
C ALA A 520 -6.80 -45.88 -6.79
N PHE A 521 -7.17 -46.39 -7.95
CA PHE A 521 -7.20 -47.82 -8.24
C PHE A 521 -6.80 -48.12 -9.68
N GLY A 522 -6.59 -49.40 -9.98
CA GLY A 522 -6.33 -49.88 -11.35
C GLY A 522 -5.50 -51.15 -11.36
N LEU A 523 -4.84 -51.42 -12.49
CA LEU A 523 -4.04 -52.64 -12.67
C LEU A 523 -2.60 -52.53 -12.11
N GLY A 524 -2.18 -51.37 -11.61
CA GLY A 524 -0.85 -51.18 -11.01
C GLY A 524 -0.51 -49.70 -10.80
N ASN A 525 0.10 -49.37 -9.67
CA ASN A 525 0.33 -47.97 -9.25
C ASN A 525 1.20 -47.20 -10.26
N PRO A 526 0.69 -46.14 -10.92
CA PRO A 526 1.44 -45.40 -11.93
C PRO A 526 2.44 -44.39 -11.33
N GLY A 527 2.57 -44.32 -10.00
CA GLY A 527 3.39 -43.35 -9.26
C GLY A 527 2.56 -42.26 -8.56
N THR A 528 1.45 -42.63 -7.91
CA THR A 528 0.58 -41.68 -7.19
C THR A 528 1.03 -41.40 -5.74
N LYS A 529 0.55 -40.28 -5.19
CA LYS A 529 0.58 -39.94 -3.75
C LYS A 529 -0.74 -40.24 -3.03
N LEU A 530 -1.79 -40.62 -3.77
CA LEU A 530 -3.04 -41.13 -3.20
C LEU A 530 -2.80 -42.54 -2.63
N ALA A 531 -3.68 -43.00 -1.73
CA ALA A 531 -3.70 -44.43 -1.40
C ALA A 531 -4.06 -45.21 -2.68
N TYR A 532 -3.24 -46.20 -3.08
CA TYR A 532 -3.47 -46.94 -4.33
C TYR A 532 -3.94 -48.36 -4.07
N ARG A 533 -4.97 -48.80 -4.82
CA ARG A 533 -5.50 -50.16 -4.79
C ARG A 533 -5.32 -50.86 -6.14
N THR A 534 -4.41 -51.82 -6.18
CA THR A 534 -4.36 -52.79 -7.28
C THR A 534 -5.62 -53.64 -7.27
N LEU A 535 -6.36 -53.64 -8.37
CA LEU A 535 -7.56 -54.45 -8.56
C LEU A 535 -7.18 -55.91 -8.81
N ASN A 536 -8.07 -56.83 -8.43
CA ASN A 536 -7.94 -58.27 -8.62
C ASN A 536 -9.33 -58.89 -8.92
N PRO A 537 -9.45 -60.15 -9.37
CA PRO A 537 -10.75 -60.76 -9.74
C PRO A 537 -11.87 -60.69 -8.70
N ARG A 538 -11.56 -60.50 -7.41
CA ARG A 538 -12.54 -60.34 -6.31
C ARG A 538 -12.96 -58.89 -6.06
N SER A 539 -12.29 -57.90 -6.66
CA SER A 539 -12.54 -56.46 -6.44
C SER A 539 -13.97 -56.04 -6.81
N ARG A 540 -14.73 -55.53 -5.83
CA ARG A 540 -16.08 -54.99 -6.02
C ARG A 540 -16.22 -53.60 -5.38
N TRP A 541 -17.11 -52.78 -5.92
CA TRP A 541 -17.66 -51.63 -5.21
C TRP A 541 -19.12 -51.90 -4.84
N GLY A 542 -19.48 -51.80 -3.56
CA GLY A 542 -20.84 -52.11 -3.10
C GLY A 542 -21.86 -51.10 -3.62
N GLY A 543 -22.93 -51.57 -4.25
CA GLY A 543 -24.00 -50.76 -4.83
C GLY A 543 -25.39 -51.09 -4.32
N ASN A 544 -25.57 -52.16 -3.53
CA ASN A 544 -26.82 -52.42 -2.80
C ASN A 544 -27.00 -51.47 -1.58
N PRO A 545 -27.99 -50.55 -1.56
CA PRO A 545 -28.19 -49.58 -0.48
C PRO A 545 -28.45 -50.16 0.92
N TRP A 546 -28.78 -51.45 1.02
CA TRP A 546 -29.19 -52.08 2.28
C TRP A 546 -28.09 -52.96 2.89
N THR A 547 -26.84 -52.79 2.43
CA THR A 547 -25.66 -53.55 2.89
C THR A 547 -24.64 -52.66 3.62
N PRO A 548 -23.85 -53.20 4.57
CA PRO A 548 -22.72 -52.50 5.16
C PRO A 548 -21.63 -52.09 4.15
N THR A 549 -21.59 -52.73 2.97
CA THR A 549 -20.65 -52.48 1.87
C THR A 549 -21.10 -51.37 0.92
N TYR A 550 -22.31 -50.81 1.06
CA TYR A 550 -22.81 -49.76 0.15
C TYR A 550 -21.83 -48.59 0.02
N ASN A 551 -21.59 -48.20 -1.23
CA ASN A 551 -20.66 -47.19 -1.67
C ASN A 551 -19.21 -47.35 -1.15
N LYS A 552 -18.74 -48.59 -0.92
CA LYS A 552 -17.37 -48.92 -0.47
C LYS A 552 -16.75 -50.03 -1.31
N TYR A 553 -15.42 -50.02 -1.43
CA TYR A 553 -14.67 -51.19 -1.89
C TYR A 553 -14.86 -52.38 -0.94
N HIS A 554 -15.03 -53.57 -1.50
CA HIS A 554 -14.91 -54.84 -0.78
C HIS A 554 -14.43 -55.95 -1.74
N GLU A 555 -14.23 -57.17 -1.23
CA GLU A 555 -13.81 -58.32 -2.05
C GLU A 555 -14.78 -59.49 -1.97
N SER A 556 -15.32 -59.89 -3.12
CA SER A 556 -16.19 -61.07 -3.23
C SER A 556 -15.86 -61.92 -4.45
N SER A 557 -15.85 -63.24 -4.27
CA SER A 557 -15.82 -64.22 -5.35
C SER A 557 -17.19 -64.43 -6.01
N SER A 558 -18.29 -64.09 -5.34
CA SER A 558 -19.61 -64.02 -5.98
C SER A 558 -19.81 -62.64 -6.65
N TRP A 559 -20.57 -62.62 -7.74
CA TRP A 559 -21.15 -61.39 -8.26
C TRP A 559 -22.56 -61.24 -7.69
N VAL A 560 -22.83 -60.06 -7.11
CA VAL A 560 -24.16 -59.64 -6.68
C VAL A 560 -24.56 -58.53 -7.64
N GLY A 561 -25.70 -58.65 -8.32
CA GLY A 561 -26.05 -57.80 -9.48
C GLY A 561 -26.22 -56.29 -9.22
N TRP A 562 -26.09 -55.87 -7.96
CA TRP A 562 -26.08 -54.46 -7.54
C TRP A 562 -24.67 -53.90 -7.37
N ASP A 563 -23.66 -54.76 -7.24
CA ASP A 563 -22.29 -54.39 -6.91
C ASP A 563 -21.42 -54.33 -8.16
N GLU A 564 -20.63 -53.27 -8.26
CA GLU A 564 -19.85 -52.99 -9.46
C GLU A 564 -18.60 -53.88 -9.54
N ASN A 565 -18.49 -54.63 -10.64
CA ASN A 565 -17.38 -55.53 -10.87
C ASN A 565 -16.15 -54.77 -11.40
N MET A 566 -15.44 -54.10 -10.49
CA MET A 566 -14.29 -53.25 -10.83
C MET A 566 -13.22 -53.98 -11.66
N TRP A 567 -13.04 -55.29 -11.45
CA TRP A 567 -12.10 -56.09 -12.24
C TRP A 567 -12.55 -56.28 -13.69
N TRP A 568 -13.83 -56.56 -13.92
CA TRP A 568 -14.39 -56.67 -15.28
C TRP A 568 -14.26 -55.34 -16.03
N PHE A 569 -14.57 -54.21 -15.39
CA PHE A 569 -14.34 -52.88 -15.97
C PHE A 569 -12.84 -52.57 -16.19
N ALA A 570 -11.93 -53.13 -15.39
CA ALA A 570 -10.49 -52.98 -15.61
C ALA A 570 -9.99 -53.82 -16.79
N SER A 571 -10.46 -55.06 -16.92
CA SER A 571 -10.21 -55.94 -18.08
C SER A 571 -10.80 -55.35 -19.37
N GLY A 572 -12.01 -54.79 -19.30
CA GLY A 572 -12.68 -54.05 -20.38
C GLY A 572 -12.13 -52.64 -20.65
N GLY A 573 -10.99 -52.27 -20.06
CA GLY A 573 -10.26 -51.05 -20.42
C GLY A 573 -10.67 -49.76 -19.69
N HIS A 574 -11.83 -49.71 -19.03
CA HIS A 574 -12.31 -48.52 -18.31
C HIS A 574 -11.51 -48.25 -17.03
N TYR A 575 -11.34 -49.28 -16.18
CA TYR A 575 -10.73 -49.16 -14.85
C TYR A 575 -9.28 -49.65 -14.82
N ARG A 576 -8.57 -49.59 -15.97
CA ARG A 576 -7.11 -49.81 -16.02
C ARG A 576 -6.38 -48.85 -15.07
N GLN A 577 -6.88 -47.63 -14.93
CA GLN A 577 -6.61 -46.68 -13.86
C GLN A 577 -7.88 -45.88 -13.53
N GLY A 578 -8.04 -45.45 -12.28
CA GLY A 578 -9.09 -44.52 -11.87
C GLY A 578 -8.88 -43.92 -10.48
N VAL A 579 -9.70 -42.93 -10.13
CA VAL A 579 -9.71 -42.23 -8.84
C VAL A 579 -11.11 -42.19 -8.25
N VAL A 580 -11.17 -42.40 -6.94
CA VAL A 580 -12.41 -42.35 -6.17
C VAL A 580 -12.81 -40.90 -5.88
N ILE A 581 -13.96 -40.47 -6.41
CA ILE A 581 -14.56 -39.16 -6.13
C ILE A 581 -15.45 -39.31 -4.90
N ASN A 582 -15.27 -38.47 -3.87
CA ASN A 582 -16.07 -38.52 -2.64
C ASN A 582 -17.46 -37.90 -2.77
N TYR A 583 -18.21 -38.42 -3.73
CA TYR A 583 -19.66 -38.39 -3.72
C TYR A 583 -20.21 -39.43 -2.73
N ASN A 584 -21.18 -39.01 -1.91
CA ASN A 584 -21.88 -39.84 -0.92
C ASN A 584 -20.93 -40.60 0.04
N ARG A 585 -19.82 -39.96 0.45
CA ARG A 585 -18.84 -40.44 1.46
C ARG A 585 -18.16 -39.27 2.19
N PRO A 586 -17.60 -39.48 3.39
CA PRO A 586 -17.65 -40.72 4.20
C PRO A 586 -19.03 -40.94 4.83
N ASN A 587 -19.82 -39.87 5.00
CA ASN A 587 -21.18 -39.93 5.53
C ASN A 587 -22.12 -40.40 4.41
N ILE A 588 -22.35 -41.71 4.37
CA ILE A 588 -23.17 -42.38 3.36
C ILE A 588 -24.66 -42.20 3.69
N VAL A 589 -25.41 -41.65 2.74
CA VAL A 589 -26.87 -41.67 2.69
C VAL A 589 -27.29 -42.82 1.79
N GLN A 590 -28.17 -43.71 2.27
CA GLN A 590 -28.62 -44.86 1.49
C GLN A 590 -29.43 -44.42 0.26
N ASP A 591 -29.25 -45.15 -0.83
CA ASP A 591 -29.81 -44.91 -2.18
C ASP A 591 -29.44 -43.54 -2.80
N ALA A 592 -28.61 -42.71 -2.17
CA ALA A 592 -28.23 -41.41 -2.72
C ALA A 592 -27.22 -41.46 -3.89
N GLY A 593 -26.79 -42.66 -4.30
CA GLY A 593 -25.85 -42.92 -5.38
C GLY A 593 -24.50 -43.48 -4.88
N PHE A 594 -23.80 -44.25 -5.72
CA PHE A 594 -22.54 -44.93 -5.40
C PHE A 594 -21.56 -44.89 -6.58
N ALA A 595 -20.32 -45.34 -6.35
CA ALA A 595 -19.28 -45.58 -7.39
C ALA A 595 -19.05 -44.42 -8.38
N ILE A 596 -19.03 -43.18 -7.90
CA ILE A 596 -18.64 -42.04 -8.75
C ILE A 596 -17.11 -41.95 -8.78
N PHE A 597 -16.53 -42.18 -9.96
CA PHE A 597 -15.08 -42.21 -10.20
C PHE A 597 -14.66 -41.24 -11.32
N LEU A 598 -13.35 -41.00 -11.41
CA LEU A 598 -12.67 -40.48 -12.59
C LEU A 598 -11.85 -41.63 -13.19
N HIS A 599 -12.07 -42.01 -14.46
CA HIS A 599 -11.45 -43.21 -15.04
C HIS A 599 -11.13 -43.10 -16.54
N MET A 600 -10.48 -44.14 -17.10
CA MET A 600 -10.08 -44.25 -18.51
C MET A 600 -11.24 -44.69 -19.42
N ASN A 601 -10.98 -44.77 -20.73
CA ASN A 601 -11.95 -45.04 -21.79
C ASN A 601 -13.02 -43.93 -21.90
N LYS A 602 -12.74 -42.92 -22.73
CA LYS A 602 -13.51 -41.66 -22.89
C LYS A 602 -14.85 -41.89 -23.59
N VAL A 603 -15.82 -42.45 -22.87
CA VAL A 603 -17.21 -42.70 -23.31
C VAL A 603 -18.23 -42.26 -22.24
N PRO A 604 -19.50 -41.94 -22.61
CA PRO A 604 -20.57 -41.65 -21.65
C PRO A 604 -20.70 -42.72 -20.56
N THR A 605 -20.97 -42.30 -19.32
CA THR A 605 -20.93 -43.17 -18.13
C THR A 605 -22.30 -43.28 -17.43
N ALA A 606 -22.36 -44.02 -16.33
CA ALA A 606 -23.51 -44.03 -15.42
C ALA A 606 -23.49 -42.88 -14.36
N GLY A 607 -22.50 -41.97 -14.41
CA GLY A 607 -22.34 -40.85 -13.47
C GLY A 607 -20.88 -40.49 -13.14
N CYS A 608 -19.93 -41.36 -13.50
CA CYS A 608 -18.49 -41.10 -13.46
C CYS A 608 -18.04 -40.02 -14.47
N ILE A 609 -16.80 -39.55 -14.33
CA ILE A 609 -16.07 -38.80 -15.37
C ILE A 609 -15.14 -39.78 -16.10
N SER A 610 -15.17 -39.77 -17.43
CA SER A 610 -14.24 -40.54 -18.27
C SER A 610 -13.37 -39.62 -19.13
N LEU A 611 -12.07 -39.88 -19.15
CA LEU A 611 -11.06 -39.14 -19.92
C LEU A 611 -10.17 -40.10 -20.73
N ASP A 612 -9.34 -39.52 -21.59
CA ASP A 612 -8.24 -40.23 -22.24
C ASP A 612 -7.20 -40.73 -21.22
N ASP A 613 -6.58 -41.87 -21.53
CA ASP A 613 -5.61 -42.56 -20.67
C ASP A 613 -4.53 -41.66 -20.07
N TRP A 614 -3.97 -40.76 -20.89
CA TRP A 614 -2.90 -39.86 -20.49
C TRP A 614 -3.35 -38.87 -19.39
N ALA A 615 -4.57 -38.35 -19.49
CA ALA A 615 -5.11 -37.37 -18.56
C ALA A 615 -5.43 -38.01 -17.20
N VAL A 616 -5.92 -39.25 -17.21
CA VAL A 616 -6.15 -40.05 -15.99
C VAL A 616 -4.83 -40.37 -15.29
N VAL A 617 -3.81 -40.83 -16.03
CA VAL A 617 -2.48 -41.11 -15.46
C VAL A 617 -1.81 -39.85 -14.90
N ASP A 618 -1.87 -38.73 -15.62
CA ASP A 618 -1.28 -37.46 -15.17
C ASP A 618 -2.01 -36.90 -13.94
N TYR A 619 -3.35 -36.92 -13.94
CA TYR A 619 -4.15 -36.57 -12.76
C TYR A 619 -3.80 -37.43 -11.54
N ILE A 620 -3.68 -38.75 -11.72
CA ILE A 620 -3.34 -39.69 -10.64
C ILE A 620 -1.93 -39.43 -10.10
N ARG A 621 -0.95 -39.14 -10.96
CA ARG A 621 0.43 -38.83 -10.55
C ARG A 621 0.57 -37.50 -9.81
N LYS A 622 -0.18 -36.48 -10.26
CA LYS A 622 -0.10 -35.12 -9.70
C LYS A 622 -0.95 -34.89 -8.46
N SER A 623 -2.07 -35.62 -8.30
CA SER A 623 -3.02 -35.41 -7.19
C SER A 623 -2.52 -35.92 -5.84
N THR A 624 -3.03 -35.30 -4.79
CA THR A 624 -2.78 -35.58 -3.37
C THR A 624 -4.11 -35.73 -2.61
N PRO A 625 -4.15 -36.46 -1.47
CA PRO A 625 -5.38 -36.62 -0.70
C PRO A 625 -5.97 -35.26 -0.29
N GLY A 626 -7.24 -35.04 -0.59
CA GLY A 626 -7.94 -33.77 -0.34
C GLY A 626 -8.01 -32.82 -1.55
N ASP A 627 -7.26 -33.08 -2.62
CA ASP A 627 -7.46 -32.37 -3.91
C ASP A 627 -8.88 -32.56 -4.43
N ARG A 628 -9.36 -31.61 -5.25
CA ARG A 628 -10.80 -31.52 -5.59
C ARG A 628 -11.10 -31.90 -7.04
N ILE A 629 -12.30 -32.40 -7.21
CA ILE A 629 -13.04 -32.33 -8.47
C ILE A 629 -14.27 -31.46 -8.23
N ILE A 630 -14.43 -30.42 -9.03
CA ILE A 630 -15.58 -29.51 -9.02
C ILE A 630 -16.31 -29.70 -10.33
N MET A 631 -17.51 -30.27 -10.26
CA MET A 631 -18.22 -30.82 -11.42
C MET A 631 -19.70 -30.42 -11.43
N GLY A 632 -20.21 -30.04 -12.59
CA GLY A 632 -21.55 -29.48 -12.77
C GLY A 632 -21.74 -28.84 -14.14
N THR A 633 -22.92 -28.30 -14.46
CA THR A 633 -23.06 -27.44 -15.65
C THR A 633 -22.32 -26.12 -15.44
N TYR A 634 -21.91 -25.43 -16.50
CA TYR A 634 -21.18 -24.17 -16.40
C TYR A 634 -21.92 -23.13 -15.53
N GLY A 635 -23.23 -22.99 -15.74
CA GLY A 635 -24.12 -22.13 -14.94
C GLY A 635 -24.35 -22.61 -13.49
N ALA A 636 -24.09 -23.88 -13.17
CA ALA A 636 -24.09 -24.38 -11.79
C ALA A 636 -22.75 -24.12 -11.08
N LEU A 637 -21.63 -24.17 -11.80
CA LEU A 637 -20.28 -23.98 -11.23
C LEU A 637 -19.88 -22.51 -11.05
N PHE A 638 -20.33 -21.62 -11.93
CA PHE A 638 -19.83 -20.25 -12.01
C PHE A 638 -20.92 -19.18 -11.95
N ARG A 639 -20.53 -18.01 -11.45
CA ARG A 639 -21.21 -16.72 -11.60
C ARG A 639 -20.71 -16.02 -12.87
#